data_AF-A0A229VWX8-F1
#
_entry.id   AF-A0A229VWX8-F1
#
_cell.length_a   1.000
_cell.length_b   1.000
_cell.length_c   1.000
_cell.angle_alpha   90.00
_cell.angle_beta   90.00
_cell.angle_gamma   90.00
#
_symmetry.space_group_name_H-M   'P 1'
#
loop_
_entity.id
_entity.type
_entity.pdbx_description
1 polymer ?
#
loop_
_entity_poly.entity_id
_entity_poly.type
_entity_poly.pdbx_seq_one_letter_code
_entity_poly.pdbx_strand_id
1 'polypeptide(L)'
;MSNETVVVVVESKAPTKLKINDRNQPVDLEPGSVPVLRWTVPLVDVGVVVAGDEATAINTVVAYQVIVSSTYDKAESGHGDVWDSGRVDDNGFNGVALTDLDMSASRRYWASVRVWRGTEDSSKPTAWSEPTTFGTGAGEHWSAAEPIWADPLTASPYQTVELPESIAGENREISTDDQFAKRPEPMTSEHNSRGWALFRGRITLPKKPIRWATLNATASSGARARQFVYRMWLNGHFVGFGPTFPIDGETRYDGYDVTRYLVSGRDNFVGVIAYALEDQRFMAQLDVMYEDGTLAHFGTGEDWLSRVGNNVWFDGATVGTHVYELPAENIQAAVYPRGMSEVGYDDIDWAVSKVKPAFDDLKATPFDKPTLREREAVKKWITDDGRLIVDFGRAVAGGIRLAARVSRPTDLVIRFGERLNDQGTVQYRLDAYNEYQDVWHYVPNKLNVPVTARTWGLRVFRYVEILPTENNDENAALLRELLDSDTALEAQALLYPFHGPTDGFTSNNDTLNQVWQLCRNTVESLNVNMYVDSWTRERIPYEADAWLQQRAHMSLDADSRLGEYSIDYLLANRTWPTEWPLYLVLAVYDAWVQTGSLQQAAEQWDRIVAMLPDKYLDDKTGLIMKDPGKSSTTDGDLVDWPPVERDGFVFGRVNTVINALAAQSYGCAGVLAMRLGKIDEGRRYTRIASRMRKAINKYLWNDEVGAYADGLDTGVDGKQIAHCSEHASAFALAFAHVPADRLPRVGAFIRSKGMACSVYVAAVLLEGLYKGGQGVYANELIAASEGERTWKHMIDAGAGATMEAWSHELKSNTTYSHPWAASPAFLLPRYMVGVHPLEPGFSEFVVAPQPGSISEASAKVPIESGVIEAGYKVLGDTVPTAEDQTVDGIEITLVVPIGTTADVIVPPTKSGAPIVLDGVETVVADARYGIPSTIPQGAYPEGARRIHGLTAGRHVIQA
;
A
#
# COMPACT_ATOMS: atom_id res chain seq x y z
N MET A 1 57.28 18.28 8.69
CA MET A 1 56.76 17.06 9.30
C MET A 1 55.42 16.80 8.64
N SER A 2 55.36 15.78 7.81
CA SER A 2 54.18 15.34 7.07
C SER A 2 53.16 14.75 8.04
N ASN A 3 51.93 15.27 8.04
CA ASN A 3 50.82 14.59 8.69
C ASN A 3 50.46 13.39 7.81
N GLU A 4 51.03 12.22 8.12
CA GLU A 4 50.55 10.95 7.58
C GLU A 4 49.16 10.66 8.18
N THR A 5 48.14 10.77 7.33
CA THR A 5 46.78 10.34 7.65
C THR A 5 46.73 8.82 7.56
N VAL A 6 46.63 8.13 8.69
CA VAL A 6 46.47 6.67 8.76
C VAL A 6 45.00 6.33 8.59
N VAL A 7 44.66 5.58 7.53
CA VAL A 7 43.33 5.03 7.30
C VAL A 7 43.14 3.80 8.18
N VAL A 8 42.10 3.79 9.01
CA VAL A 8 41.63 2.59 9.71
C VAL A 8 40.64 1.88 8.79
N VAL A 9 41.03 0.71 8.28
CA VAL A 9 40.12 -0.19 7.56
C VAL A 9 39.07 -0.68 8.54
N VAL A 10 37.83 -0.21 8.38
CA VAL A 10 36.65 -0.80 9.03
C VAL A 10 36.24 -2.01 8.18
N GLU A 11 36.01 -3.15 8.82
CA GLU A 11 35.64 -4.42 8.17
C GLU A 11 34.45 -4.23 7.21
N SER A 12 34.58 -4.77 6.00
CA SER A 12 33.56 -4.59 4.96
C SER A 12 32.28 -5.35 5.29
N LYS A 13 31.14 -4.66 5.24
CA LYS A 13 29.82 -5.25 5.53
C LYS A 13 29.34 -6.11 4.36
N ALA A 14 28.83 -7.30 4.68
CA ALA A 14 28.17 -8.20 3.73
C ALA A 14 26.91 -7.56 3.12
N PRO A 15 26.50 -7.97 1.91
CA PRO A 15 25.19 -7.61 1.37
C PRO A 15 24.04 -8.04 2.29
N THR A 16 22.95 -7.28 2.26
CA THR A 16 21.77 -7.49 3.11
C THR A 16 20.49 -7.32 2.29
N LYS A 17 19.32 -7.59 2.89
CA LYS A 17 18.00 -7.42 2.26
C LYS A 17 17.87 -8.15 0.92
N LEU A 18 18.29 -9.41 0.89
CA LEU A 18 18.18 -10.24 -0.31
C LEU A 18 16.71 -10.49 -0.64
N LYS A 19 16.31 -10.20 -1.88
CA LYS A 19 14.96 -10.40 -2.42
C LYS A 19 15.01 -11.29 -3.66
N ILE A 20 13.98 -12.12 -3.85
CA ILE A 20 13.82 -12.95 -5.05
C ILE A 20 12.54 -12.51 -5.75
N ASN A 21 12.62 -12.08 -7.02
CA ASN A 21 11.53 -11.41 -7.74
C ASN A 21 10.93 -10.27 -6.89
N ASP A 22 11.81 -9.49 -6.26
CA ASP A 22 11.49 -8.37 -5.37
C ASP A 22 10.67 -8.75 -4.11
N ARG A 23 10.54 -10.05 -3.79
CA ARG A 23 9.81 -10.62 -2.65
C ARG A 23 10.73 -11.07 -1.53
N ASN A 24 10.22 -11.02 -0.30
CA ASN A 24 10.94 -11.51 0.88
C ASN A 24 10.69 -13.01 1.07
N GLN A 25 11.76 -13.80 0.91
CA GLN A 25 11.75 -15.25 1.16
C GLN A 25 10.56 -16.03 0.51
N PRO A 26 10.26 -15.81 -0.79
CA PRO A 26 9.04 -16.35 -1.41
C PRO A 26 9.11 -17.87 -1.57
N VAL A 27 8.12 -18.59 -1.05
CA VAL A 27 8.05 -20.07 -1.17
C VAL A 27 7.02 -20.56 -2.19
N ASP A 28 6.36 -19.63 -2.86
CA ASP A 28 5.26 -19.88 -3.79
C ASP A 28 5.48 -19.13 -5.12
N LEU A 29 6.71 -19.09 -5.62
CA LEU A 29 6.94 -18.60 -6.97
C LEU A 29 6.19 -19.48 -7.99
N GLU A 30 5.77 -18.88 -9.10
CA GLU A 30 5.13 -19.62 -10.19
C GLU A 30 6.10 -20.67 -10.76
N PRO A 31 5.74 -21.96 -10.84
CA PRO A 31 6.59 -22.97 -11.45
C PRO A 31 6.98 -22.61 -12.88
N GLY A 32 8.24 -22.85 -13.22
CA GLY A 32 8.85 -22.53 -14.52
C GLY A 32 9.33 -21.08 -14.65
N SER A 33 9.04 -20.21 -13.68
CA SER A 33 9.60 -18.85 -13.67
C SER A 33 11.12 -18.86 -13.44
N VAL A 34 11.81 -17.86 -13.99
CA VAL A 34 13.24 -17.63 -13.71
C VAL A 34 13.35 -16.66 -12.52
N PRO A 35 13.88 -17.09 -11.37
CA PRO A 35 14.07 -16.21 -10.22
C PRO A 35 15.12 -15.13 -10.52
N VAL A 36 14.89 -13.92 -10.04
CA VAL A 36 15.84 -12.81 -10.07
C VAL A 36 16.21 -12.43 -8.65
N LEU A 37 17.48 -12.59 -8.29
CA LEU A 37 18.02 -12.18 -7.00
C LEU A 37 18.47 -10.72 -7.03
N ARG A 38 18.03 -9.93 -6.03
CA ARG A 38 18.53 -8.59 -5.74
C ARG A 38 19.00 -8.48 -4.29
N TRP A 39 19.84 -7.50 -4.01
CA TRP A 39 20.36 -7.22 -2.67
C TRP A 39 20.73 -5.74 -2.51
N THR A 40 20.84 -5.31 -1.25
CA THR A 40 21.39 -4.00 -0.89
C THR A 40 22.82 -4.17 -0.34
N VAL A 41 23.72 -3.25 -0.66
CA VAL A 41 25.07 -3.21 -0.08
C VAL A 41 25.16 -2.06 0.92
N PRO A 42 25.44 -2.32 2.22
CA PRO A 42 25.55 -1.25 3.21
C PRO A 42 26.74 -0.32 2.95
N LEU A 43 26.54 0.98 3.20
CA LEU A 43 27.63 1.96 3.23
C LEU A 43 28.66 1.62 4.32
N VAL A 44 29.92 1.92 4.03
CA VAL A 44 31.02 1.90 4.99
C VAL A 44 31.34 3.35 5.38
N ASP A 45 31.36 3.62 6.69
CA ASP A 45 31.76 4.91 7.22
C ASP A 45 33.28 5.04 7.06
N VAL A 46 33.70 6.02 6.27
CA VAL A 46 35.12 6.36 6.11
C VAL A 46 35.41 7.50 7.09
N GLY A 47 36.46 7.37 7.92
CA GLY A 47 36.89 8.42 8.86
C GLY A 47 37.40 9.68 8.14
N VAL A 48 38.08 10.59 8.86
CA VAL A 48 38.67 11.80 8.23
C VAL A 48 39.75 11.40 7.24
N VAL A 49 39.42 11.40 5.95
CA VAL A 49 40.37 11.20 4.84
C VAL A 49 40.56 12.54 4.14
N VAL A 50 41.78 12.82 3.68
CA VAL A 50 42.02 13.88 2.71
C VAL A 50 41.25 13.53 1.44
N ALA A 51 40.38 14.42 0.97
CA ALA A 51 39.59 14.23 -0.25
C ALA A 51 40.47 13.66 -1.40
N GLY A 52 40.16 12.44 -1.81
CA GLY A 52 40.86 11.71 -2.87
C GLY A 52 40.06 10.47 -3.30
N ASP A 53 40.31 10.01 -4.54
CA ASP A 53 39.55 8.97 -5.26
C ASP A 53 39.45 7.62 -4.51
N GLU A 54 40.36 7.35 -3.56
CA GLU A 54 40.35 6.11 -2.77
C GLU A 54 39.21 6.06 -1.74
N ALA A 55 38.76 7.19 -1.19
CA ALA A 55 37.70 7.19 -0.17
C ALA A 55 36.31 6.88 -0.75
N THR A 56 36.05 7.22 -2.01
CA THR A 56 34.79 6.92 -2.72
C THR A 56 34.78 5.50 -3.28
N ALA A 57 35.94 4.95 -3.63
CA ALA A 57 36.08 3.61 -4.21
C ALA A 57 35.60 2.47 -3.28
N ILE A 58 35.66 2.62 -1.95
CA ILE A 58 35.18 1.59 -0.99
C ILE A 58 33.64 1.44 -0.99
N ASN A 59 32.91 2.47 -1.42
CA ASN A 59 31.45 2.44 -1.59
C ASN A 59 31.03 2.14 -3.04
N THR A 60 31.92 1.49 -3.80
CA THR A 60 31.65 0.97 -5.16
C THR A 60 31.74 -0.55 -5.17
N VAL A 61 30.87 -1.22 -5.94
CA VAL A 61 30.93 -2.67 -6.20
C VAL A 61 31.51 -2.91 -7.58
N VAL A 62 32.51 -3.78 -7.67
CA VAL A 62 33.23 -4.09 -8.93
C VAL A 62 33.06 -5.54 -9.40
N ALA A 63 32.65 -6.43 -8.51
CA ALA A 63 32.32 -7.81 -8.84
C ALA A 63 31.35 -8.38 -7.79
N TYR A 64 30.61 -9.42 -8.16
CA TYR A 64 29.80 -10.21 -7.24
C TYR A 64 30.02 -11.71 -7.45
N GLN A 65 29.56 -12.50 -6.47
CA GLN A 65 29.35 -13.92 -6.63
C GLN A 65 28.07 -14.31 -5.89
N VAL A 66 27.19 -15.03 -6.58
CA VAL A 66 25.95 -15.59 -6.05
C VAL A 66 26.05 -17.11 -6.06
N ILE A 67 25.61 -17.73 -4.98
CA ILE A 67 25.46 -19.18 -4.89
C ILE A 67 24.01 -19.53 -4.57
N VAL A 68 23.56 -20.66 -5.09
CA VAL A 68 22.30 -21.31 -4.72
C VAL A 68 22.63 -22.68 -4.17
N SER A 69 22.03 -22.99 -3.03
CA SER A 69 22.28 -24.22 -2.29
C SER A 69 20.99 -24.96 -1.98
N SER A 70 21.12 -26.27 -1.80
CA SER A 70 20.02 -27.17 -1.44
C SER A 70 19.61 -27.09 0.03
N THR A 71 20.43 -26.46 0.89
CA THR A 71 20.16 -26.25 2.33
C THR A 71 20.69 -24.89 2.80
N TYR A 72 20.16 -24.41 3.93
CA TYR A 72 20.64 -23.19 4.59
C TYR A 72 22.13 -23.26 4.95
N ASP A 73 22.57 -24.30 5.66
CA ASP A 73 23.96 -24.44 6.14
C ASP A 73 25.00 -24.42 5.00
N LYS A 74 24.64 -24.96 3.83
CA LYS A 74 25.50 -24.91 2.64
C LYS A 74 25.59 -23.48 2.09
N ALA A 75 24.46 -22.78 2.01
CA ALA A 75 24.44 -21.39 1.58
C ALA A 75 25.20 -20.47 2.56
N GLU A 76 25.07 -20.70 3.87
CA GLU A 76 25.77 -19.94 4.91
C GLU A 76 27.30 -20.17 4.86
N SER A 77 27.72 -21.41 4.63
CA SER A 77 29.15 -21.76 4.51
C SER A 77 29.77 -21.43 3.14
N GLY A 78 29.00 -20.87 2.20
CA GLY A 78 29.50 -20.49 0.89
C GLY A 78 29.60 -21.63 -0.13
N HIS A 79 28.86 -22.72 0.06
CA HIS A 79 28.89 -23.90 -0.80
C HIS A 79 27.64 -23.99 -1.71
N GLY A 80 27.72 -23.42 -2.91
CA GLY A 80 26.67 -23.48 -3.93
C GLY A 80 26.60 -24.83 -4.63
N ASP A 81 25.97 -25.83 -4.00
CA ASP A 81 25.86 -27.18 -4.56
C ASP A 81 24.80 -27.32 -5.67
N VAL A 82 23.93 -26.32 -5.82
CA VAL A 82 22.90 -26.28 -6.88
C VAL A 82 23.36 -25.39 -8.03
N TRP A 83 23.87 -24.20 -7.73
CA TRP A 83 24.32 -23.23 -8.72
C TRP A 83 25.36 -22.28 -8.11
N ASP A 84 26.34 -21.85 -8.91
CA ASP A 84 27.37 -20.88 -8.52
C ASP A 84 27.72 -20.03 -9.74
N SER A 85 27.57 -18.71 -9.64
CA SER A 85 27.94 -17.78 -10.71
C SER A 85 29.44 -17.72 -10.96
N GLY A 86 30.26 -18.15 -10.00
CA GLY A 86 31.64 -17.72 -9.88
C GLY A 86 31.74 -16.21 -9.66
N ARG A 87 32.97 -15.68 -9.70
CA ARG A 87 33.19 -14.22 -9.67
C ARG A 87 32.78 -13.63 -11.01
N VAL A 88 31.80 -12.74 -11.00
CA VAL A 88 31.35 -11.99 -12.17
C VAL A 88 31.83 -10.55 -12.02
N ASP A 89 32.60 -10.05 -13.00
CA ASP A 89 33.09 -8.66 -13.05
C ASP A 89 31.97 -7.70 -13.49
N ASP A 90 30.97 -7.53 -12.63
CA ASP A 90 29.81 -6.63 -12.77
C ASP A 90 29.30 -6.23 -11.37
N ASN A 91 28.43 -5.21 -11.27
CA ASN A 91 27.87 -4.77 -9.99
C ASN A 91 26.64 -5.56 -9.52
N GLY A 92 25.91 -6.23 -10.43
CA GLY A 92 24.72 -7.04 -10.12
C GLY A 92 23.46 -6.27 -9.72
N PHE A 93 23.46 -4.93 -9.76
CA PHE A 93 22.34 -4.11 -9.25
C PHE A 93 21.08 -4.16 -10.14
N ASN A 94 21.21 -4.57 -11.40
CA ASN A 94 20.07 -4.85 -12.27
C ASN A 94 19.34 -6.16 -11.91
N GLY A 95 19.82 -6.89 -10.91
CA GLY A 95 19.34 -8.21 -10.52
C GLY A 95 20.05 -9.33 -11.26
N VAL A 96 20.21 -10.47 -10.59
CA VAL A 96 20.86 -11.67 -11.14
C VAL A 96 19.80 -12.73 -11.40
N ALA A 97 19.57 -13.02 -12.68
CA ALA A 97 18.72 -14.13 -13.07
C ALA A 97 19.40 -15.47 -12.72
N LEU A 98 18.71 -16.30 -11.94
CA LEU A 98 19.17 -17.61 -11.52
C LEU A 98 18.70 -18.66 -12.53
N THR A 99 19.45 -18.79 -13.63
CA THR A 99 19.13 -19.74 -14.72
C THR A 99 19.51 -21.17 -14.36
N ASP A 100 18.97 -22.12 -15.12
CA ASP A 100 19.33 -23.54 -15.02
C ASP A 100 19.00 -24.22 -13.68
N LEU A 101 18.13 -23.59 -12.87
CA LEU A 101 17.52 -24.20 -11.68
C LEU A 101 16.32 -25.08 -12.08
N ASP A 102 16.12 -26.20 -11.38
CA ASP A 102 14.85 -26.92 -11.44
C ASP A 102 13.77 -26.09 -10.72
N MET A 103 12.98 -25.36 -11.52
CA MET A 103 11.87 -24.54 -11.09
C MET A 103 10.51 -25.23 -11.32
N SER A 104 10.46 -26.57 -11.38
CA SER A 104 9.19 -27.28 -11.35
C SER A 104 8.45 -27.06 -10.02
N ALA A 105 7.18 -27.50 -9.94
CA ALA A 105 6.37 -27.32 -8.74
C ALA A 105 7.00 -27.95 -7.49
N SER A 106 6.74 -27.33 -6.34
CA SER A 106 7.20 -27.79 -5.02
C SER A 106 8.73 -27.92 -4.93
N ARG A 107 9.43 -26.81 -5.17
CA ARG A 107 10.89 -26.69 -5.02
C ARG A 107 11.26 -25.64 -4.00
N ARG A 108 12.45 -25.78 -3.41
CA ARG A 108 12.99 -24.78 -2.48
C ARG A 108 14.51 -24.82 -2.41
N TYR A 109 15.09 -23.62 -2.33
CA TYR A 109 16.51 -23.35 -2.37
C TYR A 109 16.87 -22.22 -1.39
N TRP A 110 18.18 -22.02 -1.21
CA TRP A 110 18.76 -20.92 -0.44
C TRP A 110 19.82 -20.21 -1.27
N ALA A 111 19.77 -18.88 -1.33
CA ALA A 111 20.73 -18.05 -2.03
C ALA A 111 21.57 -17.21 -1.06
N SER A 112 22.86 -17.09 -1.35
CA SER A 112 23.77 -16.17 -0.68
C SER A 112 24.56 -15.37 -1.71
N VAL A 113 24.92 -14.15 -1.35
CA VAL A 113 25.72 -13.26 -2.20
C VAL A 113 26.88 -12.65 -1.43
N ARG A 114 28.00 -12.44 -2.12
CA ARG A 114 29.13 -11.63 -1.65
C ARG A 114 29.61 -10.73 -2.78
N VAL A 115 30.29 -9.64 -2.42
CA VAL A 115 30.74 -8.63 -3.39
C VAL A 115 32.21 -8.26 -3.19
N TRP A 116 32.84 -7.73 -4.23
CA TRP A 116 34.14 -7.09 -4.17
C TRP A 116 33.96 -5.58 -4.31
N ARG A 117 34.71 -4.81 -3.52
CA ARG A 117 34.69 -3.34 -3.51
C ARG A 117 35.96 -2.73 -4.11
N GLY A 118 35.98 -1.42 -4.34
CA GLY A 118 37.00 -0.71 -5.12
C GLY A 118 38.34 -0.33 -4.44
N THR A 119 38.61 -0.64 -3.16
CA THR A 119 39.91 -0.30 -2.50
C THR A 119 40.69 -1.51 -1.97
N GLU A 120 41.98 -1.30 -1.60
CA GLU A 120 43.09 -2.25 -1.33
C GLU A 120 42.74 -3.66 -0.79
N ASP A 121 42.18 -4.48 -1.66
CA ASP A 121 42.66 -5.75 -2.16
C ASP A 121 41.48 -6.27 -2.98
N SER A 122 41.36 -5.82 -4.23
CA SER A 122 40.26 -6.22 -5.13
C SER A 122 40.21 -7.73 -5.40
N SER A 123 41.11 -8.51 -4.79
CA SER A 123 41.05 -9.96 -4.70
C SER A 123 40.16 -10.50 -3.55
N LYS A 124 39.86 -9.70 -2.50
CA LYS A 124 39.10 -10.13 -1.32
C LYS A 124 37.64 -9.69 -1.36
N PRO A 125 36.67 -10.63 -1.32
CA PRO A 125 35.26 -10.29 -1.20
C PRO A 125 34.88 -9.91 0.23
N THR A 126 33.68 -9.37 0.40
CA THR A 126 32.96 -9.33 1.67
C THR A 126 32.72 -10.75 2.23
N ALA A 127 32.30 -10.83 3.49
CA ALA A 127 31.60 -12.02 3.96
C ALA A 127 30.35 -12.31 3.11
N TRP A 128 29.91 -13.57 3.13
CA TRP A 128 28.61 -13.95 2.55
C TRP A 128 27.48 -13.26 3.30
N SER A 129 26.42 -12.91 2.57
CA SER A 129 25.16 -12.48 3.17
C SER A 129 24.54 -13.58 4.03
N GLU A 130 23.62 -13.22 4.93
CA GLU A 130 22.67 -14.18 5.48
C GLU A 130 21.90 -14.84 4.31
N PRO A 131 21.77 -16.18 4.27
CA PRO A 131 21.03 -16.84 3.20
C PRO A 131 19.55 -16.44 3.17
N THR A 132 19.03 -16.14 1.98
CA THR A 132 17.58 -16.00 1.76
C THR A 132 17.04 -17.29 1.13
N THR A 133 15.81 -17.69 1.47
CA THR A 133 15.17 -18.87 0.87
C THR A 133 14.23 -18.46 -0.26
N PHE A 134 14.08 -19.32 -1.27
CA PHE A 134 13.02 -19.16 -2.26
C PHE A 134 12.58 -20.50 -2.81
N GLY A 135 11.38 -20.57 -3.36
CA GLY A 135 10.81 -21.81 -3.86
C GLY A 135 9.57 -21.60 -4.71
N THR A 136 9.13 -22.66 -5.35
CA THR A 136 7.93 -22.69 -6.17
C THR A 136 6.74 -23.24 -5.40
N GLY A 137 5.56 -22.74 -5.74
CA GLY A 137 4.29 -23.25 -5.21
C GLY A 137 3.95 -24.63 -5.78
N ALA A 138 2.76 -25.11 -5.43
CA ALA A 138 2.25 -26.41 -5.89
C ALA A 138 1.88 -26.45 -7.39
N GLY A 139 1.88 -25.30 -8.09
CA GLY A 139 1.62 -25.19 -9.51
C GLY A 139 0.14 -25.37 -9.89
N GLU A 140 -0.10 -25.70 -11.15
CA GLU A 140 -1.45 -25.79 -11.72
C GLU A 140 -2.20 -27.09 -11.38
N HIS A 141 -1.49 -28.12 -10.89
CA HIS A 141 -2.04 -29.45 -10.67
C HIS A 141 -1.62 -30.02 -9.31
N TRP A 142 -2.56 -30.06 -8.37
CA TRP A 142 -2.30 -30.50 -6.99
C TRP A 142 -2.67 -31.97 -6.83
N SER A 143 -1.76 -32.87 -7.21
CA SER A 143 -2.05 -34.32 -7.24
C SER A 143 -2.42 -34.95 -5.90
N ALA A 144 -2.11 -34.28 -4.78
CA ALA A 144 -2.41 -34.75 -3.43
C ALA A 144 -3.61 -34.04 -2.78
N ALA A 145 -4.27 -33.12 -3.50
CA ALA A 145 -5.34 -32.31 -2.96
C ALA A 145 -6.55 -32.27 -3.91
N GLU A 146 -7.74 -32.44 -3.33
CA GLU A 146 -9.02 -32.21 -4.00
C GLU A 146 -9.74 -31.05 -3.31
N PRO A 147 -10.51 -30.22 -4.03
CA PRO A 147 -11.37 -29.24 -3.38
C PRO A 147 -12.41 -29.93 -2.51
N ILE A 148 -12.65 -29.38 -1.33
CA ILE A 148 -13.59 -29.91 -0.35
C ILE A 148 -14.56 -28.85 0.17
N TRP A 149 -15.67 -29.31 0.73
CA TRP A 149 -16.55 -28.50 1.56
C TRP A 149 -17.28 -29.31 2.65
N ALA A 150 -17.84 -28.62 3.64
CA ALA A 150 -18.65 -29.24 4.67
C ALA A 150 -19.97 -29.77 4.09
N ASP A 151 -20.37 -30.97 4.52
CA ASP A 151 -21.68 -31.53 4.15
C ASP A 151 -22.80 -30.69 4.80
N PRO A 152 -23.71 -30.08 4.02
CA PRO A 152 -24.84 -29.32 4.55
C PRO A 152 -25.71 -30.09 5.55
N LEU A 153 -25.70 -31.42 5.51
CA LEU A 153 -26.41 -32.27 6.48
C LEU A 153 -25.84 -32.19 7.91
N THR A 154 -24.62 -31.67 8.08
CA THR A 154 -24.01 -31.44 9.40
C THR A 154 -24.43 -30.12 10.05
N ALA A 155 -25.21 -29.30 9.33
CA ALA A 155 -25.69 -28.03 9.84
C ALA A 155 -26.59 -28.23 11.07
N SER A 156 -26.36 -27.41 12.09
CA SER A 156 -27.25 -27.30 13.24
C SER A 156 -28.53 -26.55 12.84
N PRO A 157 -29.62 -26.65 13.62
CA PRO A 157 -30.81 -25.81 13.40
C PRO A 157 -30.44 -24.33 13.39
N TYR A 158 -31.13 -23.54 12.56
CA TYR A 158 -30.92 -22.10 12.49
C TYR A 158 -31.23 -21.44 13.83
N GLN A 159 -30.35 -20.54 14.22
CA GLN A 159 -30.49 -19.73 15.40
C GLN A 159 -30.19 -18.28 15.01
N THR A 160 -30.95 -17.37 15.59
CA THR A 160 -30.76 -15.93 15.50
C THR A 160 -30.58 -15.39 16.91
N VAL A 161 -29.89 -14.25 17.03
CA VAL A 161 -29.77 -13.54 18.30
C VAL A 161 -30.78 -12.39 18.33
N GLU A 162 -31.65 -12.37 19.33
CA GLU A 162 -32.53 -11.24 19.59
C GLU A 162 -31.91 -10.32 20.65
N LEU A 163 -31.78 -9.03 20.33
CA LEU A 163 -31.28 -8.03 21.26
C LEU A 163 -32.43 -7.35 22.02
N PRO A 164 -32.23 -6.94 23.28
CA PRO A 164 -33.18 -6.08 23.99
C PRO A 164 -33.49 -4.82 23.16
N GLU A 165 -34.75 -4.38 23.16
CA GLU A 165 -35.19 -3.20 22.39
C GLU A 165 -34.38 -1.94 22.75
N SER A 166 -34.01 -1.80 24.03
CA SER A 166 -33.18 -0.72 24.53
C SER A 166 -31.80 -0.64 23.88
N ILE A 167 -31.27 -1.75 23.36
CA ILE A 167 -29.98 -1.83 22.67
C ILE A 167 -30.17 -1.81 21.15
N ALA A 168 -31.16 -2.55 20.64
CA ALA A 168 -31.43 -2.67 19.20
C ALA A 168 -31.87 -1.33 18.56
N GLY A 169 -32.56 -0.47 19.32
CA GLY A 169 -33.07 0.83 18.87
C GLY A 169 -32.08 1.99 18.94
N GLU A 170 -30.92 1.86 19.62
CA GLU A 170 -29.99 2.96 19.86
C GLU A 170 -29.41 3.53 18.57
N ASN A 171 -29.34 4.85 18.44
CA ASN A 171 -28.73 5.55 17.30
C ASN A 171 -29.39 5.21 15.94
N ARG A 172 -30.72 5.13 15.88
CA ARG A 172 -31.49 4.90 14.63
C ARG A 172 -31.89 6.18 13.88
N GLU A 173 -31.65 7.36 14.44
CA GLU A 173 -32.01 8.61 13.78
C GLU A 173 -31.09 8.86 12.58
N ILE A 174 -31.67 8.84 11.37
CA ILE A 174 -31.01 9.21 10.12
C ILE A 174 -31.56 10.58 9.75
N SER A 175 -30.69 11.57 9.59
CA SER A 175 -31.07 12.88 9.03
C SER A 175 -31.59 12.67 7.61
N THR A 176 -32.87 12.93 7.36
CA THR A 176 -33.51 12.72 6.05
C THR A 176 -33.29 13.85 5.05
N ASP A 177 -32.66 14.95 5.48
CA ASP A 177 -32.45 16.16 4.67
C ASP A 177 -31.12 16.14 3.88
N ASP A 178 -30.32 15.09 4.00
CA ASP A 178 -29.05 14.94 3.27
C ASP A 178 -29.26 14.28 1.89
N GLN A 179 -28.61 14.82 0.85
CA GLN A 179 -28.58 14.21 -0.47
C GLN A 179 -27.96 12.80 -0.49
N PHE A 180 -27.12 12.48 0.50
CA PHE A 180 -26.55 11.15 0.76
C PHE A 180 -27.34 10.34 1.81
N ALA A 181 -28.47 10.83 2.34
CA ALA A 181 -29.24 10.14 3.38
C ALA A 181 -29.93 8.85 2.91
N LYS A 182 -30.19 8.71 1.60
CA LYS A 182 -30.87 7.53 1.05
C LYS A 182 -29.93 6.32 1.09
N ARG A 183 -29.96 5.60 2.20
CA ARG A 183 -29.24 4.34 2.37
C ARG A 183 -29.74 3.32 1.34
N PRO A 184 -28.85 2.77 0.49
CA PRO A 184 -29.23 1.68 -0.40
C PRO A 184 -29.51 0.41 0.42
N GLU A 185 -30.45 -0.40 -0.06
CA GLU A 185 -30.74 -1.69 0.58
C GLU A 185 -29.50 -2.59 0.58
N PRO A 186 -29.11 -3.15 1.72
CA PRO A 186 -27.90 -3.95 1.79
C PRO A 186 -28.10 -5.32 1.14
N MET A 187 -27.02 -5.90 0.61
CA MET A 187 -27.03 -7.27 0.11
C MET A 187 -27.27 -8.23 1.28
N THR A 188 -28.31 -9.05 1.17
CA THR A 188 -28.72 -9.99 2.22
C THR A 188 -29.08 -11.34 1.62
N SER A 189 -28.64 -12.39 2.30
CA SER A 189 -28.99 -13.78 2.05
C SER A 189 -29.68 -14.34 3.28
N GLU A 190 -30.79 -15.04 3.08
CA GLU A 190 -31.38 -15.84 4.14
C GLU A 190 -30.41 -16.94 4.57
N HIS A 191 -30.36 -17.23 5.87
CA HIS A 191 -29.56 -18.32 6.42
C HIS A 191 -28.06 -18.23 6.12
N ASN A 192 -27.52 -17.01 6.16
CA ASN A 192 -26.13 -16.74 5.85
C ASN A 192 -25.12 -17.46 6.76
N SER A 193 -25.54 -18.00 7.91
CA SER A 193 -24.70 -18.85 8.76
C SER A 193 -24.30 -20.18 8.09
N ARG A 194 -25.03 -20.64 7.07
CA ARG A 194 -24.64 -21.84 6.28
C ARG A 194 -23.39 -21.65 5.45
N GLY A 195 -22.95 -20.41 5.26
CA GLY A 195 -21.70 -20.12 4.58
C GLY A 195 -20.47 -20.56 5.37
N TRP A 196 -20.58 -20.74 6.68
CA TRP A 196 -19.47 -21.13 7.54
C TRP A 196 -19.13 -22.61 7.41
N ALA A 197 -17.85 -22.90 7.18
CA ALA A 197 -17.30 -24.25 7.22
C ALA A 197 -16.05 -24.30 8.09
N LEU A 198 -15.98 -25.35 8.90
CA LEU A 198 -14.81 -25.71 9.69
C LEU A 198 -14.19 -26.95 9.06
N PHE A 199 -12.87 -26.94 8.84
CA PHE A 199 -12.12 -28.09 8.34
C PHE A 199 -10.99 -28.46 9.27
N ARG A 200 -10.73 -29.76 9.38
CA ARG A 200 -9.63 -30.30 10.15
C ARG A 200 -8.99 -31.47 9.39
N GLY A 201 -7.73 -31.27 9.00
CA GLY A 201 -6.92 -32.25 8.28
C GLY A 201 -5.87 -32.86 9.19
N ARG A 202 -5.74 -34.19 9.19
CA ARG A 202 -4.67 -34.90 9.89
C ARG A 202 -3.59 -35.30 8.90
N ILE A 203 -2.35 -34.94 9.20
CA ILE A 203 -1.17 -35.25 8.39
C ILE A 203 -0.20 -36.08 9.25
N THR A 204 -0.02 -37.35 8.90
CA THR A 204 0.92 -38.24 9.60
C THR A 204 2.27 -38.19 8.90
N LEU A 205 3.26 -37.53 9.52
CA LEU A 205 4.59 -37.45 8.94
C LEU A 205 5.47 -38.64 9.36
N PRO A 206 6.26 -39.24 8.45
CA PRO A 206 7.28 -40.21 8.82
C PRO A 206 8.29 -39.59 9.80
N LYS A 207 8.95 -40.43 10.60
CA LYS A 207 10.00 -40.02 11.55
C LYS A 207 11.32 -39.75 10.82
N LYS A 208 11.31 -38.71 9.98
CA LYS A 208 12.45 -38.23 9.21
C LYS A 208 12.70 -36.74 9.54
N PRO A 209 13.95 -36.27 9.58
CA PRO A 209 14.24 -34.84 9.66
C PRO A 209 13.65 -34.09 8.46
N ILE A 210 12.91 -33.03 8.73
CA ILE A 210 12.30 -32.17 7.70
C ILE A 210 13.32 -31.11 7.32
N ARG A 211 13.58 -30.97 6.02
CA ARG A 211 14.43 -29.92 5.47
C ARG A 211 13.65 -28.62 5.25
N TRP A 212 12.49 -28.73 4.63
CA TRP A 212 11.56 -27.61 4.44
C TRP A 212 10.14 -28.11 4.23
N ALA A 213 9.16 -27.24 4.47
CA ALA A 213 7.77 -27.47 4.13
C ALA A 213 7.03 -26.20 3.71
N THR A 214 6.19 -26.33 2.69
CA THR A 214 5.34 -25.25 2.16
C THR A 214 3.89 -25.70 2.16
N LEU A 215 3.00 -24.90 2.76
CA LEU A 215 1.55 -25.13 2.75
C LEU A 215 0.90 -24.15 1.78
N ASN A 216 0.34 -24.68 0.69
CA ASN A 216 -0.38 -23.94 -0.34
C ASN A 216 -1.89 -24.06 -0.10
N ALA A 217 -2.65 -22.98 -0.28
CA ALA A 217 -4.10 -23.01 -0.14
C ALA A 217 -4.81 -22.05 -1.11
N THR A 218 -6.05 -22.41 -1.47
CA THR A 218 -6.97 -21.58 -2.25
C THR A 218 -8.41 -21.87 -1.84
N ALA A 219 -9.33 -20.99 -2.22
CA ALA A 219 -10.78 -21.17 -2.06
C ALA A 219 -11.56 -20.34 -3.09
N SER A 220 -12.84 -20.65 -3.27
CA SER A 220 -13.71 -19.93 -4.19
C SER A 220 -14.50 -18.79 -3.51
N SER A 221 -15.13 -17.94 -4.33
CA SER A 221 -16.22 -17.03 -3.91
C SER A 221 -15.84 -15.81 -3.08
N GLY A 222 -14.63 -15.28 -3.27
CA GLY A 222 -14.21 -14.01 -2.64
C GLY A 222 -15.01 -12.77 -3.10
N ALA A 223 -15.60 -12.79 -4.30
CA ALA A 223 -16.25 -11.62 -4.90
C ALA A 223 -17.48 -11.11 -4.12
N ARG A 224 -18.34 -12.01 -3.61
CA ARG A 224 -19.54 -11.62 -2.85
C ARG A 224 -19.19 -11.03 -1.48
N ALA A 225 -18.17 -11.59 -0.83
CA ALA A 225 -17.68 -11.16 0.48
C ALA A 225 -16.79 -9.91 0.40
N ARG A 226 -16.16 -9.67 -0.77
CA ARG A 226 -15.11 -8.66 -0.99
C ARG A 226 -14.05 -8.67 0.10
N GLN A 227 -13.62 -9.87 0.48
CA GLN A 227 -12.48 -10.14 1.34
C GLN A 227 -12.02 -11.58 1.13
N PHE A 228 -10.99 -11.98 1.86
CA PHE A 228 -10.58 -13.38 1.97
C PHE A 228 -11.72 -14.28 2.48
N VAL A 229 -11.67 -15.56 2.12
CA VAL A 229 -12.72 -16.55 2.41
C VAL A 229 -12.23 -17.75 3.22
N TYR A 230 -10.94 -17.84 3.53
CA TYR A 230 -10.41 -18.80 4.51
C TYR A 230 -9.35 -18.17 5.41
N ARG A 231 -9.22 -18.74 6.61
CA ARG A 231 -8.09 -18.55 7.54
C ARG A 231 -7.62 -19.93 8.00
N MET A 232 -6.31 -20.10 8.12
CA MET A 232 -5.70 -21.41 8.36
C MET A 232 -4.69 -21.39 9.51
N TRP A 233 -4.67 -22.49 10.26
CA TRP A 233 -3.74 -22.76 11.35
C TRP A 233 -3.11 -24.15 11.18
N LEU A 234 -1.89 -24.32 11.67
CA LEU A 234 -1.18 -25.59 11.71
C LEU A 234 -0.55 -25.77 13.10
N ASN A 235 -0.90 -26.85 13.80
CA ASN A 235 -0.37 -27.17 15.13
C ASN A 235 -0.47 -25.99 16.13
N GLY A 236 -1.61 -25.31 16.16
CA GLY A 236 -1.87 -24.15 17.02
C GLY A 236 -1.36 -22.80 16.49
N HIS A 237 -0.55 -22.78 15.43
CA HIS A 237 0.01 -21.54 14.87
C HIS A 237 -0.85 -21.00 13.71
N PHE A 238 -1.13 -19.70 13.70
CA PHE A 238 -1.73 -19.04 12.54
C PHE A 238 -0.77 -19.10 11.35
N VAL A 239 -1.27 -19.52 10.19
CA VAL A 239 -0.48 -19.66 8.96
C VAL A 239 -0.77 -18.50 8.01
N GLY A 240 -2.04 -18.26 7.68
CA GLY A 240 -2.43 -17.24 6.71
C GLY A 240 -3.91 -17.22 6.36
N PHE A 241 -4.28 -16.38 5.40
CA PHE A 241 -5.63 -16.19 4.92
C PHE A 241 -5.65 -15.94 3.40
N GLY A 242 -6.78 -16.17 2.74
CA GLY A 242 -6.86 -15.96 1.30
C GLY A 242 -8.17 -16.44 0.67
N PRO A 243 -8.18 -16.64 -0.67
CA PRO A 243 -7.08 -16.33 -1.57
C PRO A 243 -6.96 -14.83 -1.84
N THR A 244 -5.87 -14.42 -2.48
CA THR A 244 -5.80 -13.12 -3.18
C THR A 244 -6.88 -13.02 -4.26
N PHE A 245 -7.40 -11.81 -4.52
CA PHE A 245 -8.42 -11.61 -5.55
C PHE A 245 -7.88 -11.98 -6.94
N PRO A 246 -8.61 -12.77 -7.74
CA PRO A 246 -8.18 -13.13 -9.09
C PRO A 246 -8.30 -11.95 -10.06
N ILE A 247 -7.46 -11.96 -11.09
CA ILE A 247 -7.54 -11.14 -12.29
C ILE A 247 -8.14 -12.01 -13.41
N ASP A 248 -9.13 -11.48 -14.13
CA ASP A 248 -9.88 -12.22 -15.14
C ASP A 248 -10.55 -13.51 -14.60
N GLY A 249 -10.25 -14.67 -15.20
CA GLY A 249 -10.86 -15.96 -14.86
C GLY A 249 -9.97 -16.90 -14.07
N GLU A 250 -8.80 -16.44 -13.61
CA GLU A 250 -7.82 -17.28 -12.93
C GLU A 250 -8.26 -17.67 -11.50
N THR A 251 -7.58 -18.65 -10.91
CA THR A 251 -7.72 -18.99 -9.48
C THR A 251 -6.41 -18.73 -8.74
N ARG A 252 -6.39 -17.75 -7.83
CA ARG A 252 -5.17 -17.49 -7.04
C ARG A 252 -5.02 -18.46 -5.88
N TYR A 253 -3.78 -18.85 -5.61
CA TYR A 253 -3.40 -19.57 -4.39
C TYR A 253 -2.23 -18.89 -3.69
N ASP A 254 -2.19 -19.06 -2.37
CA ASP A 254 -1.15 -18.49 -1.52
C ASP A 254 -0.36 -19.64 -0.86
N GLY A 255 0.98 -19.56 -0.90
CA GLY A 255 1.86 -20.50 -0.22
C GLY A 255 2.59 -19.89 0.98
N TYR A 256 2.78 -20.72 2.01
CA TYR A 256 3.33 -20.30 3.30
C TYR A 256 4.43 -21.26 3.75
N ASP A 257 5.54 -20.71 4.24
CA ASP A 257 6.57 -21.53 4.90
C ASP A 257 6.05 -21.99 6.27
N VAL A 258 5.90 -23.30 6.42
CA VAL A 258 5.39 -23.91 7.64
C VAL A 258 6.40 -24.87 8.29
N THR A 259 7.64 -24.88 7.80
CA THR A 259 8.70 -25.81 8.23
C THR A 259 8.80 -25.90 9.75
N ARG A 260 8.83 -24.75 10.42
CA ARG A 260 9.01 -24.64 11.88
C ARG A 260 7.83 -25.13 12.73
N TYR A 261 6.66 -25.30 12.12
CA TYR A 261 5.44 -25.71 12.83
C TYR A 261 5.20 -27.21 12.77
N LEU A 262 5.84 -27.91 11.85
CA LEU A 262 5.68 -29.34 11.69
C LEU A 262 6.51 -30.12 12.70
N VAL A 263 6.03 -31.30 13.03
CA VAL A 263 6.80 -32.24 13.83
C VAL A 263 6.79 -33.63 13.23
N SER A 264 8.00 -34.16 13.00
CA SER A 264 8.17 -35.46 12.36
C SER A 264 7.82 -36.63 13.28
N GLY A 265 7.41 -37.75 12.67
CA GLY A 265 7.10 -38.99 13.37
C GLY A 265 5.84 -38.96 14.23
N ARG A 266 5.00 -37.93 14.09
CA ARG A 266 3.72 -37.78 14.79
C ARG A 266 2.67 -37.18 13.85
N ASP A 267 1.44 -37.16 14.32
CA ASP A 267 0.34 -36.45 13.67
C ASP A 267 0.55 -34.94 13.78
N ASN A 268 0.26 -34.25 12.68
CA ASN A 268 0.17 -32.81 12.57
C ASN A 268 -1.25 -32.48 12.12
N PHE A 269 -1.80 -31.35 12.57
CA PHE A 269 -3.18 -30.99 12.27
C PHE A 269 -3.27 -29.60 11.64
N VAL A 270 -3.96 -29.53 10.51
CA VAL A 270 -4.36 -28.28 9.87
C VAL A 270 -5.80 -27.98 10.27
N GLY A 271 -6.05 -26.78 10.74
CA GLY A 271 -7.39 -26.27 11.02
C GLY A 271 -7.71 -25.10 10.11
N VAL A 272 -8.89 -25.09 9.49
CA VAL A 272 -9.33 -24.01 8.59
C VAL A 272 -10.73 -23.55 8.98
N ILE A 273 -10.91 -22.24 9.05
CA ILE A 273 -12.23 -21.61 9.13
C ILE A 273 -12.46 -20.90 7.80
N ALA A 274 -13.49 -21.30 7.07
CA ALA A 274 -13.85 -20.74 5.78
C ALA A 274 -15.28 -20.20 5.77
N TYR A 275 -15.52 -19.24 4.89
CA TYR A 275 -16.84 -18.68 4.65
C TYR A 275 -17.09 -18.48 3.16
N ALA A 276 -18.11 -19.13 2.62
CA ALA A 276 -18.59 -18.91 1.27
C ALA A 276 -20.09 -19.25 1.16
N LEU A 277 -20.88 -18.34 0.60
CA LEU A 277 -22.31 -18.58 0.34
C LEU A 277 -22.57 -19.32 -0.98
N GLU A 278 -21.62 -19.22 -1.92
CA GLU A 278 -21.72 -19.74 -3.27
C GLU A 278 -20.49 -20.58 -3.58
N ASP A 279 -20.61 -21.52 -4.52
CA ASP A 279 -19.58 -22.47 -5.01
C ASP A 279 -18.98 -23.40 -3.93
N GLN A 280 -18.53 -22.85 -2.80
CA GLN A 280 -18.16 -23.54 -1.59
C GLN A 280 -17.07 -24.57 -1.84
N ARG A 281 -15.87 -24.08 -2.15
CA ARG A 281 -14.67 -24.90 -2.40
C ARG A 281 -13.50 -24.35 -1.62
N PHE A 282 -12.80 -25.22 -0.91
CA PHE A 282 -11.50 -24.97 -0.28
C PHE A 282 -10.54 -26.09 -0.67
N MET A 283 -9.28 -25.78 -0.94
CA MET A 283 -8.27 -26.77 -1.29
C MET A 283 -6.92 -26.37 -0.67
N ALA A 284 -6.18 -27.34 -0.13
CA ALA A 284 -4.85 -27.12 0.41
C ALA A 284 -3.91 -28.30 0.13
N GLN A 285 -2.63 -28.00 -0.13
CA GLN A 285 -1.55 -28.98 -0.29
C GLN A 285 -0.32 -28.58 0.54
N LEU A 286 0.13 -29.48 1.42
CA LEU A 286 1.40 -29.44 2.13
C LEU A 286 2.46 -30.23 1.37
N ASP A 287 3.53 -29.54 0.98
CA ASP A 287 4.73 -30.13 0.41
C ASP A 287 5.81 -30.23 1.49
N VAL A 288 6.41 -31.42 1.68
CA VAL A 288 7.44 -31.67 2.70
C VAL A 288 8.64 -32.36 2.09
N MET A 289 9.79 -31.69 2.11
CA MET A 289 11.09 -32.27 1.76
C MET A 289 11.82 -32.75 3.01
N TYR A 290 12.33 -33.97 2.98
CA TYR A 290 13.14 -34.55 4.05
C TYR A 290 14.63 -34.44 3.75
N GLU A 291 15.45 -34.59 4.79
CA GLU A 291 16.91 -34.54 4.65
C GLU A 291 17.50 -35.66 3.79
N ASP A 292 16.77 -36.77 3.62
CA ASP A 292 17.16 -37.86 2.71
C ASP A 292 16.87 -37.56 1.22
N GLY A 293 16.32 -36.38 0.92
CA GLY A 293 15.99 -35.93 -0.44
C GLY A 293 14.62 -36.40 -0.94
N THR A 294 13.83 -37.10 -0.11
CA THR A 294 12.46 -37.47 -0.49
C THR A 294 11.49 -36.31 -0.33
N LEU A 295 10.64 -36.09 -1.34
CA LEU A 295 9.53 -35.12 -1.31
C LEU A 295 8.21 -35.88 -1.13
N ALA A 296 7.37 -35.40 -0.21
CA ALA A 296 6.03 -35.93 0.02
C ALA A 296 4.99 -34.81 -0.07
N HIS A 297 3.82 -35.16 -0.57
CA HIS A 297 2.67 -34.27 -0.73
C HIS A 297 1.50 -34.80 0.10
N PHE A 298 0.83 -33.90 0.82
CA PHE A 298 -0.36 -34.20 1.60
C PHE A 298 -1.38 -33.11 1.33
N GLY A 299 -2.66 -33.43 1.12
CA GLY A 299 -3.64 -32.40 0.80
C GLY A 299 -5.04 -32.72 1.27
N THR A 300 -5.95 -31.82 0.92
CA THR A 300 -7.39 -31.96 1.17
C THR A 300 -7.97 -33.14 0.39
N GLY A 301 -8.96 -33.81 0.98
CA GLY A 301 -9.60 -34.98 0.36
C GLY A 301 -10.76 -35.49 1.20
N GLU A 302 -11.27 -36.68 0.86
CA GLU A 302 -12.38 -37.33 1.58
C GLU A 302 -12.04 -37.72 3.04
N ASP A 303 -10.75 -37.80 3.38
CA ASP A 303 -10.25 -38.13 4.72
C ASP A 303 -10.23 -36.93 5.68
N TRP A 304 -10.44 -35.71 5.16
CA TRP A 304 -10.55 -34.51 5.99
C TRP A 304 -11.89 -34.44 6.69
N LEU A 305 -11.87 -34.02 7.95
CA LEU A 305 -13.08 -33.78 8.72
C LEU A 305 -13.59 -32.37 8.50
N SER A 306 -14.91 -32.24 8.50
CA SER A 306 -15.60 -30.96 8.34
C SER A 306 -16.88 -30.88 9.15
N ARG A 307 -17.33 -29.64 9.35
CA ARG A 307 -18.62 -29.31 9.91
C ARG A 307 -19.08 -27.95 9.41
N VAL A 308 -20.38 -27.80 9.17
CA VAL A 308 -20.98 -26.47 8.98
C VAL A 308 -20.87 -25.68 10.28
N GLY A 309 -20.28 -24.50 10.24
CA GLY A 309 -19.94 -23.69 11.41
C GLY A 309 -21.12 -22.95 12.06
N ASN A 310 -22.36 -23.23 11.64
CA ASN A 310 -23.54 -22.48 12.08
C ASN A 310 -23.98 -22.76 13.54
N ASN A 311 -23.28 -23.63 14.25
CA ASN A 311 -23.37 -23.78 15.70
C ASN A 311 -22.46 -22.82 16.47
N VAL A 312 -21.46 -22.26 15.79
CA VAL A 312 -20.51 -21.27 16.33
C VAL A 312 -20.94 -19.87 15.91
N TRP A 313 -21.20 -19.65 14.62
CA TRP A 313 -21.69 -18.38 14.09
C TRP A 313 -23.16 -18.50 13.70
N PHE A 314 -24.01 -17.77 14.39
CA PHE A 314 -25.46 -17.77 14.15
C PHE A 314 -25.84 -16.91 12.95
N ASP A 315 -27.09 -17.08 12.48
CA ASP A 315 -27.63 -16.19 11.45
C ASP A 315 -27.63 -14.75 11.98
N GLY A 316 -27.19 -13.83 11.14
CA GLY A 316 -26.98 -12.44 11.52
C GLY A 316 -27.31 -11.48 10.39
N ALA A 317 -27.61 -10.24 10.75
CA ALA A 317 -27.69 -9.16 9.76
C ALA A 317 -26.35 -9.02 9.02
N THR A 318 -26.39 -8.52 7.79
CA THR A 318 -25.16 -8.21 7.08
C THR A 318 -24.46 -7.01 7.71
N VAL A 319 -23.14 -7.09 7.86
CA VAL A 319 -22.27 -5.94 8.18
C VAL A 319 -21.82 -5.18 6.93
N GLY A 320 -22.16 -5.71 5.75
CA GLY A 320 -21.86 -5.11 4.46
C GLY A 320 -22.87 -4.06 4.03
N THR A 321 -22.81 -3.71 2.75
CA THR A 321 -23.69 -2.74 2.12
C THR A 321 -24.38 -3.36 0.91
N HIS A 322 -24.86 -2.54 -0.03
CA HIS A 322 -25.47 -3.01 -1.29
C HIS A 322 -24.47 -3.63 -2.28
N VAL A 323 -23.17 -3.64 -1.95
CA VAL A 323 -22.10 -4.10 -2.85
C VAL A 323 -21.35 -5.34 -2.38
N TYR A 324 -21.48 -5.71 -1.10
CA TYR A 324 -20.91 -6.93 -0.54
C TYR A 324 -21.73 -7.40 0.65
N GLU A 325 -21.63 -8.69 0.96
CA GLU A 325 -22.33 -9.32 2.08
C GLU A 325 -21.35 -10.06 3.00
N LEU A 326 -21.43 -9.78 4.29
CA LEU A 326 -20.79 -10.54 5.35
C LEU A 326 -21.72 -10.61 6.56
N PRO A 327 -21.88 -11.77 7.21
CA PRO A 327 -22.74 -11.86 8.39
C PRO A 327 -22.09 -11.13 9.57
N ALA A 328 -22.92 -10.51 10.41
CA ALA A 328 -22.56 -10.22 11.79
C ALA A 328 -22.08 -11.51 12.45
N GLU A 329 -20.96 -11.42 13.14
CA GLU A 329 -20.31 -12.60 13.72
C GLU A 329 -20.88 -12.86 15.12
N ASN A 330 -22.13 -13.34 15.13
CA ASN A 330 -22.84 -13.74 16.33
C ASN A 330 -22.27 -15.06 16.85
N ILE A 331 -21.34 -14.99 17.81
CA ILE A 331 -20.50 -16.11 18.22
C ILE A 331 -21.03 -16.79 19.49
N GLN A 332 -21.13 -18.12 19.45
CA GLN A 332 -21.20 -18.96 20.64
C GLN A 332 -19.79 -19.26 21.14
N ALA A 333 -19.31 -18.48 22.12
CA ALA A 333 -17.93 -18.56 22.58
C ALA A 333 -17.60 -19.91 23.22
N ALA A 334 -18.59 -20.61 23.81
CA ALA A 334 -18.39 -21.91 24.44
C ALA A 334 -17.85 -22.97 23.46
N VAL A 335 -18.34 -22.96 22.21
CA VAL A 335 -17.98 -23.94 21.17
C VAL A 335 -17.08 -23.36 20.07
N TYR A 336 -16.62 -22.11 20.21
CA TYR A 336 -15.67 -21.52 19.28
C TYR A 336 -14.42 -22.42 19.15
N PRO A 337 -13.95 -22.71 17.92
CA PRO A 337 -13.04 -23.81 17.63
C PRO A 337 -11.57 -23.51 18.01
N ARG A 338 -11.33 -23.23 19.29
CA ARG A 338 -9.99 -23.02 19.86
C ARG A 338 -9.18 -24.30 19.76
N GLY A 339 -7.94 -24.21 19.31
CA GLY A 339 -7.05 -25.37 19.19
C GLY A 339 -7.50 -26.38 18.13
N MET A 340 -8.35 -25.98 17.17
CA MET A 340 -8.81 -26.85 16.07
C MET A 340 -7.69 -27.34 15.14
N SER A 341 -6.47 -26.85 15.29
CA SER A 341 -5.28 -27.37 14.62
C SER A 341 -4.31 -28.08 15.59
N GLU A 342 -4.69 -28.33 16.85
CA GLU A 342 -3.84 -28.96 17.87
C GLU A 342 -4.17 -30.44 18.05
N VAL A 343 -3.23 -31.21 18.60
CA VAL A 343 -3.44 -32.61 18.98
C VAL A 343 -4.43 -32.67 20.15
N GLY A 344 -5.40 -33.59 20.08
CA GLY A 344 -6.36 -33.82 21.16
C GLY A 344 -7.58 -32.89 21.16
N TYR A 345 -7.76 -32.05 20.12
CA TYR A 345 -9.03 -31.39 19.85
C TYR A 345 -10.14 -32.43 19.66
N ASP A 346 -11.32 -32.16 20.22
CA ASP A 346 -12.47 -33.06 20.15
C ASP A 346 -13.23 -32.88 18.83
N ASP A 347 -12.95 -33.76 17.87
CA ASP A 347 -13.57 -33.81 16.55
C ASP A 347 -14.44 -35.07 16.36
N ILE A 348 -14.82 -35.76 17.45
CA ILE A 348 -15.51 -37.06 17.39
C ILE A 348 -16.85 -37.02 16.62
N ASP A 349 -17.55 -35.88 16.67
CA ASP A 349 -18.84 -35.65 16.02
C ASP A 349 -18.72 -35.00 14.64
N TRP A 350 -17.51 -34.86 14.08
CA TRP A 350 -17.30 -34.26 12.77
C TRP A 350 -17.49 -35.28 11.65
N ALA A 351 -17.97 -34.84 10.49
CA ALA A 351 -18.18 -35.69 9.34
C ALA A 351 -17.01 -35.59 8.36
N VAL A 352 -16.84 -36.61 7.53
CA VAL A 352 -15.94 -36.52 6.36
C VAL A 352 -16.41 -35.41 5.40
N SER A 353 -15.43 -34.73 4.82
CA SER A 353 -15.65 -33.64 3.88
C SER A 353 -16.23 -34.14 2.56
N LYS A 354 -17.00 -33.29 1.88
CA LYS A 354 -17.45 -33.56 0.51
C LYS A 354 -16.43 -33.04 -0.48
N VAL A 355 -15.96 -33.92 -1.36
CA VAL A 355 -15.15 -33.54 -2.52
C VAL A 355 -15.98 -32.72 -3.50
N LYS A 356 -15.36 -31.71 -4.09
CA LYS A 356 -15.93 -30.71 -4.99
C LYS A 356 -15.14 -30.67 -6.31
N PRO A 357 -15.69 -30.11 -7.39
CA PRO A 357 -14.97 -29.99 -8.66
C PRO A 357 -13.65 -29.23 -8.52
N ALA A 358 -12.64 -29.69 -9.26
CA ALA A 358 -11.29 -29.10 -9.33
C ALA A 358 -11.33 -27.60 -9.66
N PHE A 359 -10.32 -26.87 -9.18
CA PHE A 359 -10.07 -25.50 -9.65
C PHE A 359 -9.37 -25.54 -11.00
N ASP A 360 -9.68 -24.56 -11.84
CA ASP A 360 -9.02 -24.32 -13.12
C ASP A 360 -8.08 -23.10 -13.01
N ASP A 361 -7.05 -23.06 -13.84
CA ASP A 361 -6.13 -21.91 -13.99
C ASP A 361 -5.54 -21.41 -12.66
N LEU A 362 -4.98 -22.34 -11.89
CA LEU A 362 -4.33 -22.02 -10.62
C LEU A 362 -3.06 -21.20 -10.84
N LYS A 363 -2.98 -20.02 -10.24
CA LYS A 363 -1.81 -19.13 -10.29
C LYS A 363 -1.33 -18.78 -8.90
N ALA A 364 -0.03 -18.73 -8.72
CA ALA A 364 0.53 -18.26 -7.46
C ALA A 364 0.28 -16.75 -7.30
N THR A 365 0.06 -16.30 -6.07
CA THR A 365 0.00 -14.87 -5.76
C THR A 365 1.39 -14.22 -5.92
N PRO A 366 1.55 -13.17 -6.75
CA PRO A 366 2.85 -12.65 -7.16
C PRO A 366 3.52 -11.67 -6.16
N PHE A 367 2.97 -11.53 -4.95
CA PHE A 367 3.46 -10.60 -3.93
C PHE A 367 3.49 -11.24 -2.53
N ASP A 368 4.09 -10.54 -1.57
CA ASP A 368 4.24 -11.02 -0.19
C ASP A 368 2.91 -11.06 0.57
N LYS A 369 2.70 -12.10 1.40
CA LYS A 369 1.39 -12.36 1.99
C LYS A 369 1.14 -11.44 3.20
N PRO A 370 -0.08 -10.89 3.35
CA PRO A 370 -0.40 -10.13 4.54
C PRO A 370 -0.29 -10.99 5.81
N THR A 371 0.03 -10.33 6.91
CA THR A 371 0.27 -10.95 8.20
C THR A 371 -0.74 -10.47 9.23
N LEU A 372 -0.96 -11.28 10.27
CA LEU A 372 -1.74 -10.89 11.44
C LEU A 372 -0.82 -10.23 12.46
N ARG A 373 -1.15 -9.02 12.90
CA ARG A 373 -0.46 -8.35 14.03
C ARG A 373 -1.46 -7.97 15.12
N GLU A 374 -1.15 -8.37 16.34
CA GLU A 374 -1.91 -7.96 17.51
C GLU A 374 -1.49 -6.55 17.94
N ARG A 375 -2.46 -5.72 18.32
CA ARG A 375 -2.26 -4.34 18.77
C ARG A 375 -3.02 -4.15 20.07
N GLU A 376 -2.32 -3.65 21.08
CA GLU A 376 -2.88 -3.23 22.35
C GLU A 376 -3.64 -1.90 22.19
N ALA A 377 -4.58 -1.65 23.09
CA ALA A 377 -5.30 -0.39 23.13
C ALA A 377 -4.39 0.73 23.67
N VAL A 378 -4.54 1.94 23.12
CA VAL A 378 -3.86 3.13 23.67
C VAL A 378 -4.65 3.76 24.81
N LYS A 379 -5.96 3.51 24.87
CA LYS A 379 -6.85 4.02 25.93
C LYS A 379 -8.09 3.13 26.10
N LYS A 380 -8.53 2.97 27.34
CA LYS A 380 -9.77 2.27 27.71
C LYS A 380 -10.53 3.07 28.78
N TRP A 381 -11.85 3.05 28.75
CA TRP A 381 -12.69 3.62 29.82
C TRP A 381 -14.06 2.97 29.87
N ILE A 382 -14.72 3.03 31.03
CA ILE A 382 -16.11 2.62 31.19
C ILE A 382 -17.00 3.87 31.25
N THR A 383 -18.07 3.91 30.46
CA THR A 383 -19.08 4.98 30.47
C THR A 383 -20.02 4.86 31.68
N ASP A 384 -20.70 5.94 32.04
CA ASP A 384 -21.63 5.98 33.18
C ASP A 384 -22.79 4.98 33.04
N ASP A 385 -23.17 4.63 31.81
CA ASP A 385 -24.20 3.65 31.49
C ASP A 385 -23.67 2.21 31.33
N GLY A 386 -22.39 1.96 31.65
CA GLY A 386 -21.84 0.62 31.78
C GLY A 386 -21.35 -0.02 30.47
N ARG A 387 -20.71 0.75 29.59
CA ARG A 387 -20.04 0.26 28.37
C ARG A 387 -18.54 0.40 28.52
N LEU A 388 -17.77 -0.60 28.08
CA LEU A 388 -16.32 -0.45 27.94
C LEU A 388 -16.01 0.06 26.54
N ILE A 389 -15.37 1.23 26.45
CA ILE A 389 -14.86 1.79 25.19
C ILE A 389 -13.35 1.61 25.15
N VAL A 390 -12.86 1.19 23.99
CA VAL A 390 -11.45 0.90 23.72
C VAL A 390 -11.02 1.66 22.48
N ASP A 391 -9.98 2.48 22.61
CA ASP A 391 -9.34 3.23 21.52
C ASP A 391 -7.99 2.60 21.18
N PHE A 392 -7.80 2.24 19.91
CA PHE A 392 -6.53 1.71 19.39
C PHE A 392 -5.61 2.81 18.79
N GLY A 393 -6.04 4.07 18.82
CA GLY A 393 -5.27 5.25 18.43
C GLY A 393 -5.13 5.46 16.93
N ARG A 394 -5.40 4.43 16.12
CA ARG A 394 -5.38 4.45 14.65
C ARG A 394 -6.35 3.44 14.07
N ALA A 395 -6.62 3.56 12.78
CA ALA A 395 -7.46 2.61 12.06
C ALA A 395 -6.81 1.21 12.04
N VAL A 396 -7.67 0.20 12.16
CA VAL A 396 -7.37 -1.22 12.09
C VAL A 396 -8.29 -1.83 11.05
N ALA A 397 -7.73 -2.38 9.98
CA ALA A 397 -8.42 -3.31 9.10
C ALA A 397 -8.18 -4.73 9.66
N GLY A 398 -9.21 -5.36 10.22
CA GLY A 398 -9.06 -6.65 10.90
C GLY A 398 -10.23 -6.98 11.82
N GLY A 399 -9.93 -7.38 13.04
CA GLY A 399 -10.95 -7.69 14.04
C GLY A 399 -10.40 -7.58 15.46
N ILE A 400 -11.04 -8.24 16.43
CA ILE A 400 -10.51 -8.32 17.81
C ILE A 400 -10.32 -9.76 18.27
N ARG A 401 -9.46 -9.91 19.28
CA ARG A 401 -9.46 -11.06 20.19
C ARG A 401 -9.99 -10.61 21.54
N LEU A 402 -11.01 -11.30 22.07
CA LEU A 402 -11.52 -11.08 23.41
C LEU A 402 -11.35 -12.36 24.24
N ALA A 403 -10.74 -12.23 25.42
CA ALA A 403 -10.72 -13.23 26.48
C ALA A 403 -11.61 -12.76 27.62
N ALA A 404 -12.74 -13.43 27.83
CA ALA A 404 -13.68 -13.07 28.89
C ALA A 404 -13.94 -14.25 29.83
N ARG A 405 -14.03 -13.95 31.12
CA ARG A 405 -14.48 -14.88 32.15
C ARG A 405 -15.81 -14.39 32.69
N VAL A 406 -16.84 -15.24 32.62
CA VAL A 406 -18.19 -14.91 33.08
C VAL A 406 -18.62 -15.82 34.22
N SER A 407 -19.35 -15.29 35.19
CA SER A 407 -19.90 -16.03 36.34
C SER A 407 -21.27 -16.64 36.06
N ARG A 408 -21.95 -16.18 35.01
CA ARG A 408 -23.23 -16.68 34.48
C ARG A 408 -23.24 -16.54 32.95
N PRO A 409 -24.19 -17.17 32.23
CA PRO A 409 -24.36 -16.92 30.80
C PRO A 409 -24.57 -15.42 30.54
N THR A 410 -23.76 -14.86 29.64
CA THR A 410 -23.75 -13.43 29.34
C THR A 410 -23.57 -13.23 27.84
N ASP A 411 -24.46 -12.45 27.23
CA ASP A 411 -24.27 -11.92 25.88
C ASP A 411 -23.53 -10.59 25.95
N LEU A 412 -22.45 -10.48 25.19
CA LEU A 412 -21.70 -9.25 24.98
C LEU A 412 -21.96 -8.74 23.58
N VAL A 413 -22.55 -7.55 23.47
CA VAL A 413 -22.62 -6.80 22.23
C VAL A 413 -21.25 -6.17 21.97
N ILE A 414 -20.70 -6.42 20.79
CA ILE A 414 -19.41 -5.90 20.35
C ILE A 414 -19.66 -4.99 19.17
N ARG A 415 -19.29 -3.73 19.33
CA ARG A 415 -19.53 -2.67 18.35
C ARG A 415 -18.20 -2.07 17.91
N PHE A 416 -18.05 -1.87 16.61
CA PHE A 416 -16.82 -1.33 16.01
C PHE A 416 -17.13 -0.03 15.30
N GLY A 417 -16.27 0.97 15.43
CA GLY A 417 -16.47 2.26 14.78
C GLY A 417 -15.17 2.94 14.40
N GLU A 418 -15.22 3.73 13.33
CA GLU A 418 -14.08 4.57 12.93
C GLU A 418 -14.02 5.87 13.75
N ARG A 419 -15.15 6.32 14.31
CA ARG A 419 -15.28 7.49 15.20
C ARG A 419 -16.19 7.21 16.40
N LEU A 420 -16.17 8.13 17.36
CA LEU A 420 -17.18 8.22 18.41
C LEU A 420 -18.36 9.10 17.93
N ASN A 421 -19.52 8.92 18.54
CA ASN A 421 -20.69 9.78 18.35
C ASN A 421 -20.74 10.92 19.38
N ASP A 422 -21.76 11.78 19.30
CA ASP A 422 -21.93 12.95 20.18
C ASP A 422 -22.13 12.57 21.66
N GLN A 423 -22.50 11.32 21.95
CA GLN A 423 -22.64 10.79 23.31
C GLN A 423 -21.33 10.20 23.84
N GLY A 424 -20.24 10.22 23.06
CA GLY A 424 -18.96 9.65 23.42
C GLY A 424 -18.90 8.12 23.37
N THR A 425 -19.89 7.47 22.74
CA THR A 425 -19.91 6.02 22.49
C THR A 425 -19.53 5.71 21.04
N VAL A 426 -19.36 4.43 20.70
CA VAL A 426 -18.88 4.05 19.36
C VAL A 426 -19.96 4.26 18.30
N GLN A 427 -19.64 5.00 17.23
CA GLN A 427 -20.51 5.11 16.06
C GLN A 427 -20.43 3.80 15.26
N TYR A 428 -21.19 2.79 15.66
CA TYR A 428 -21.13 1.43 15.07
C TYR A 428 -22.00 1.25 13.84
N ARG A 429 -23.05 2.08 13.71
CA ARG A 429 -23.71 2.35 12.44
C ARG A 429 -22.90 3.41 11.74
N LEU A 430 -21.96 2.97 10.93
CA LEU A 430 -21.00 3.86 10.30
C LEU A 430 -21.73 4.87 9.41
N ASP A 431 -21.12 6.05 9.30
CA ASP A 431 -21.52 7.09 8.34
C ASP A 431 -21.63 6.50 6.92
N ALA A 432 -20.74 5.56 6.61
CA ALA A 432 -20.69 4.85 5.34
C ALA A 432 -21.69 3.67 5.21
N TYR A 433 -22.77 3.67 5.99
CA TYR A 433 -23.91 2.74 5.94
C TYR A 433 -23.67 1.30 6.42
N ASN A 434 -22.45 0.90 6.77
CA ASN A 434 -22.23 -0.39 7.42
C ASN A 434 -22.77 -0.38 8.85
N GLU A 435 -23.15 -1.55 9.36
CA GLU A 435 -23.48 -1.73 10.77
C GLU A 435 -22.55 -2.80 11.36
N TYR A 436 -21.56 -2.36 12.12
CA TYR A 436 -20.56 -3.24 12.74
C TYR A 436 -20.96 -3.57 14.17
N GLN A 437 -21.87 -4.53 14.29
CA GLN A 437 -22.35 -5.04 15.56
C GLN A 437 -22.40 -6.57 15.54
N ASP A 438 -21.67 -7.18 16.45
CA ASP A 438 -21.66 -8.62 16.69
C ASP A 438 -22.21 -8.91 18.10
N VAL A 439 -22.68 -10.14 18.35
CA VAL A 439 -23.09 -10.59 19.69
C VAL A 439 -22.37 -11.87 20.08
N TRP A 440 -21.59 -11.83 21.16
CA TRP A 440 -20.78 -12.97 21.60
C TRP A 440 -21.35 -13.52 22.91
N HIS A 441 -21.85 -14.75 22.86
CA HIS A 441 -22.41 -15.47 24.01
C HIS A 441 -21.30 -16.20 24.77
N TYR A 442 -21.12 -15.85 26.04
CA TYR A 442 -20.20 -16.51 26.95
C TYR A 442 -20.96 -17.28 28.03
N VAL A 443 -20.44 -18.45 28.40
CA VAL A 443 -20.95 -19.24 29.53
C VAL A 443 -19.82 -19.55 30.53
N PRO A 444 -20.14 -19.74 31.82
CA PRO A 444 -19.15 -20.17 32.80
C PRO A 444 -18.57 -21.52 32.43
N ASN A 445 -17.26 -21.68 32.55
CA ASN A 445 -16.61 -22.98 32.41
C ASN A 445 -16.20 -23.52 33.79
N LYS A 446 -16.04 -24.85 33.88
CA LYS A 446 -15.71 -25.55 35.12
C LYS A 446 -14.38 -25.13 35.74
N LEU A 447 -13.46 -24.59 34.95
CA LEU A 447 -12.14 -24.14 35.38
C LEU A 447 -12.16 -22.70 35.90
N ASN A 448 -13.25 -21.96 35.69
CA ASN A 448 -13.40 -20.54 36.05
C ASN A 448 -12.25 -19.67 35.50
N VAL A 449 -11.83 -19.92 34.26
CA VAL A 449 -10.79 -19.16 33.55
C VAL A 449 -11.36 -18.40 32.35
N PRO A 450 -10.71 -17.33 31.86
CA PRO A 450 -11.13 -16.65 30.65
C PRO A 450 -11.17 -17.60 29.44
N VAL A 451 -12.17 -17.41 28.57
CA VAL A 451 -12.30 -18.13 27.31
C VAL A 451 -12.12 -17.14 26.16
N THR A 452 -11.41 -17.53 25.10
CA THR A 452 -11.13 -16.63 23.98
C THR A 452 -12.05 -16.85 22.80
N ALA A 453 -12.54 -15.78 22.20
CA ALA A 453 -13.10 -15.76 20.84
C ALA A 453 -12.43 -14.65 20.02
N ARG A 454 -12.56 -14.73 18.69
CA ARG A 454 -11.96 -13.77 17.76
C ARG A 454 -12.91 -13.51 16.59
N THR A 455 -12.91 -12.28 16.10
CA THR A 455 -13.50 -11.95 14.81
C THR A 455 -12.74 -12.68 13.70
N TRP A 456 -13.47 -13.32 12.79
CA TRP A 456 -12.92 -14.01 11.64
C TRP A 456 -12.72 -13.05 10.46
N GLY A 457 -13.75 -12.29 10.09
CA GLY A 457 -13.78 -11.38 8.95
C GLY A 457 -13.32 -9.96 9.27
N LEU A 458 -13.24 -9.13 8.24
CA LEU A 458 -12.74 -7.77 8.32
C LEU A 458 -13.81 -6.79 8.83
N ARG A 459 -13.46 -6.04 9.87
CA ARG A 459 -14.02 -4.77 10.30
C ARG A 459 -12.91 -3.71 10.15
N VAL A 460 -13.30 -2.49 9.80
CA VAL A 460 -12.41 -1.33 9.85
C VAL A 460 -12.84 -0.45 11.00
N PHE A 461 -11.94 -0.20 11.94
CA PHE A 461 -12.27 0.51 13.17
C PHE A 461 -11.06 1.16 13.82
N ARG A 462 -11.31 2.18 14.64
CA ARG A 462 -10.36 2.69 15.64
C ARG A 462 -10.86 2.38 17.05
N TYR A 463 -12.19 2.38 17.22
CA TYR A 463 -12.84 2.21 18.50
C TYR A 463 -13.63 0.91 18.56
N VAL A 464 -13.62 0.29 19.73
CA VAL A 464 -14.46 -0.88 20.05
C VAL A 464 -15.25 -0.60 21.32
N GLU A 465 -16.53 -0.95 21.30
CA GLU A 465 -17.43 -0.90 22.45
C GLU A 465 -17.83 -2.34 22.83
N ILE A 466 -17.66 -2.67 24.12
CA ILE A 466 -18.13 -3.92 24.72
C ILE A 466 -19.26 -3.59 25.69
N LEU A 467 -20.45 -4.10 25.39
CA LEU A 467 -21.67 -3.85 26.14
C LEU A 467 -22.38 -5.16 26.50
N PRO A 468 -22.48 -5.52 27.80
CA PRO A 468 -23.32 -6.62 28.24
C PRO A 468 -24.81 -6.31 28.01
N THR A 469 -25.61 -7.29 27.58
CA THR A 469 -27.06 -7.08 27.30
C THR A 469 -27.91 -6.83 28.55
N GLU A 470 -27.37 -7.14 29.73
CA GLU A 470 -28.01 -6.95 31.02
C GLU A 470 -27.13 -6.12 31.95
N ASN A 471 -27.71 -5.16 32.67
CA ASN A 471 -27.00 -4.36 33.66
C ASN A 471 -27.12 -5.01 35.06
N ASN A 472 -26.00 -5.47 35.61
CA ASN A 472 -25.87 -6.04 36.96
C ASN A 472 -24.42 -6.00 37.46
N ASP A 473 -24.23 -6.32 38.73
CA ASP A 473 -22.93 -6.28 39.41
C ASP A 473 -21.91 -7.25 38.79
N GLU A 474 -22.34 -8.43 38.34
CA GLU A 474 -21.45 -9.40 37.69
C GLU A 474 -20.91 -8.88 36.37
N ASN A 475 -21.76 -8.30 35.53
CA ASN A 475 -21.37 -7.70 34.26
C ASN A 475 -20.52 -6.44 34.48
N ALA A 476 -20.80 -5.64 35.51
CA ALA A 476 -19.95 -4.52 35.90
C ALA A 476 -18.55 -4.97 36.40
N ALA A 477 -18.46 -6.12 37.08
CA ALA A 477 -17.19 -6.72 37.46
C ALA A 477 -16.40 -7.24 36.25
N LEU A 478 -17.07 -7.88 35.29
CA LEU A 478 -16.46 -8.30 34.03
C LEU A 478 -15.84 -7.11 33.28
N LEU A 479 -16.57 -6.01 33.12
CA LEU A 479 -16.04 -4.84 32.40
C LEU A 479 -14.82 -4.24 33.09
N ARG A 480 -14.77 -4.24 34.44
CA ARG A 480 -13.58 -3.82 35.19
C ARG A 480 -12.40 -4.76 34.96
N GLU A 481 -12.62 -6.08 34.92
CA GLU A 481 -11.57 -7.06 34.58
C GLU A 481 -11.01 -6.82 33.17
N LEU A 482 -11.87 -6.50 32.21
CA LEU A 482 -11.44 -6.16 30.85
C LEU A 482 -10.73 -4.81 30.76
N LEU A 483 -11.17 -3.81 31.54
CA LEU A 483 -10.54 -2.50 31.64
C LEU A 483 -9.12 -2.60 32.18
N ASP A 484 -8.93 -3.36 33.25
CA ASP A 484 -7.66 -3.49 33.98
C ASP A 484 -6.67 -4.46 33.30
N SER A 485 -7.12 -5.23 32.31
CA SER A 485 -6.28 -6.21 31.62
C SER A 485 -5.76 -5.67 30.29
N ASP A 486 -4.44 -5.65 30.12
CA ASP A 486 -3.80 -5.23 28.88
C ASP A 486 -4.04 -6.20 27.72
N THR A 487 -4.19 -7.50 28.04
CA THR A 487 -4.26 -8.58 27.04
C THR A 487 -5.64 -9.24 26.94
N ALA A 488 -6.64 -8.82 27.72
CA ALA A 488 -7.98 -9.41 27.59
C ALA A 488 -8.64 -9.03 26.27
N LEU A 489 -8.34 -7.85 25.73
CA LEU A 489 -8.90 -7.33 24.49
C LEU A 489 -7.80 -6.69 23.64
N GLU A 490 -7.56 -7.26 22.46
CA GLU A 490 -6.54 -6.82 21.51
C GLU A 490 -7.16 -6.68 20.11
N ALA A 491 -6.71 -5.68 19.36
CA ALA A 491 -7.00 -5.60 17.94
C ALA A 491 -6.12 -6.61 17.18
N GLN A 492 -6.70 -7.27 16.19
CA GLN A 492 -6.04 -8.22 15.31
C GLN A 492 -6.01 -7.62 13.89
N ALA A 493 -4.98 -6.84 13.60
CA ALA A 493 -4.80 -6.15 12.33
C ALA A 493 -4.26 -7.08 11.24
N LEU A 494 -4.84 -7.00 10.05
CA LEU A 494 -4.35 -7.67 8.84
C LEU A 494 -3.53 -6.64 8.05
N LEU A 495 -2.23 -6.89 7.92
CA LEU A 495 -1.29 -5.92 7.36
C LEU A 495 -0.45 -6.56 6.27
N TYR A 496 -0.44 -5.96 5.09
CA TYR A 496 0.60 -6.21 4.11
C TYR A 496 1.98 -5.93 4.74
N PRO A 497 3.02 -6.72 4.44
CA PRO A 497 4.35 -6.44 4.93
C PRO A 497 4.77 -5.00 4.60
N PHE A 498 5.16 -4.26 5.64
CA PHE A 498 5.55 -2.86 5.53
C PHE A 498 6.91 -2.68 6.18
N HIS A 499 7.89 -2.25 5.39
CA HIS A 499 9.31 -2.16 5.72
C HIS A 499 9.81 -0.72 5.78
N GLY A 500 8.93 0.25 5.52
CA GLY A 500 9.21 1.66 5.55
C GLY A 500 9.67 2.20 6.91
N PRO A 501 10.59 3.18 6.95
CA PRO A 501 11.05 3.79 8.19
C PRO A 501 9.88 4.43 8.96
N THR A 502 9.93 4.33 10.29
CA THR A 502 8.94 4.99 11.16
C THR A 502 9.16 6.50 11.22
N ASP A 503 10.39 6.96 11.03
CA ASP A 503 10.84 8.36 11.02
C ASP A 503 11.17 8.83 9.59
N GLY A 504 10.35 8.44 8.62
CA GLY A 504 10.57 8.72 7.20
C GLY A 504 10.44 10.18 6.78
N PHE A 505 9.88 11.05 7.64
CA PHE A 505 9.86 12.48 7.44
C PHE A 505 9.83 13.22 8.79
N THR A 506 10.58 14.31 8.89
CA THR A 506 10.55 15.23 10.03
C THR A 506 10.74 16.66 9.55
N SER A 507 10.21 17.62 10.32
CA SER A 507 10.40 19.04 10.10
C SER A 507 10.29 19.82 11.40
N ASN A 508 10.64 21.11 11.37
CA ASN A 508 10.38 22.02 12.48
C ASN A 508 8.93 22.52 12.56
N ASN A 509 8.00 21.94 11.77
CA ASN A 509 6.56 22.21 11.84
C ASN A 509 5.80 20.96 12.30
N ASP A 510 5.21 21.03 13.49
CA ASP A 510 4.51 19.91 14.10
C ASP A 510 3.28 19.45 13.32
N THR A 511 2.58 20.36 12.63
CA THR A 511 1.43 20.00 11.80
C THR A 511 1.89 19.13 10.63
N LEU A 512 2.95 19.50 9.92
CA LEU A 512 3.50 18.69 8.83
C LEU A 512 3.90 17.29 9.31
N ASN A 513 4.53 17.20 10.49
CA ASN A 513 4.92 15.92 11.09
C ASN A 513 3.70 15.04 11.39
N GLN A 514 2.65 15.62 11.98
CA GLN A 514 1.40 14.92 12.28
C GLN A 514 0.65 14.48 11.02
N VAL A 515 0.59 15.34 10.00
CA VAL A 515 -0.06 15.05 8.71
C VAL A 515 0.67 13.92 7.99
N TRP A 516 2.00 13.97 7.92
CA TRP A 516 2.78 12.88 7.32
C TRP A 516 2.58 11.56 8.08
N GLN A 517 2.57 11.60 9.42
CA GLN A 517 2.35 10.41 10.24
C GLN A 517 0.95 9.80 10.03
N LEU A 518 -0.09 10.63 9.90
CA LEU A 518 -1.44 10.17 9.55
C LEU A 518 -1.43 9.44 8.19
N CYS A 519 -0.78 10.02 7.19
CA CYS A 519 -0.71 9.45 5.84
C CYS A 519 0.07 8.13 5.83
N ARG A 520 1.22 8.05 6.53
CA ARG A 520 1.98 6.81 6.69
C ARG A 520 1.16 5.72 7.37
N ASN A 521 0.52 6.06 8.50
CA ASN A 521 -0.31 5.12 9.25
C ASN A 521 -1.49 4.60 8.42
N THR A 522 -2.07 5.46 7.58
CA THR A 522 -3.15 5.10 6.65
C THR A 522 -2.70 4.01 5.69
N VAL A 523 -1.56 4.22 5.00
CA VAL A 523 -1.02 3.24 4.05
C VAL A 523 -0.68 1.92 4.75
N GLU A 524 0.00 1.97 5.90
CA GLU A 524 0.34 0.76 6.67
C GLU A 524 -0.92 -0.01 7.12
N SER A 525 -1.92 0.68 7.67
CA SER A 525 -3.11 0.04 8.24
C SER A 525 -4.13 -0.46 7.21
N LEU A 526 -4.10 0.05 5.98
CA LEU A 526 -5.12 -0.21 4.96
C LEU A 526 -4.57 -0.95 3.72
N ASN A 527 -3.27 -1.17 3.62
CA ASN A 527 -2.73 -2.15 2.69
C ASN A 527 -2.99 -3.57 3.23
N VAL A 528 -3.97 -4.26 2.63
CA VAL A 528 -4.26 -5.68 2.90
C VAL A 528 -3.78 -6.53 1.73
N ASN A 529 -4.67 -7.07 0.89
CA ASN A 529 -4.30 -7.90 -0.27
C ASN A 529 -4.69 -7.27 -1.62
N MET A 530 -5.14 -6.02 -1.63
CA MET A 530 -5.53 -5.24 -2.80
C MET A 530 -5.58 -3.75 -2.42
N TYR A 531 -5.37 -2.83 -3.36
CA TYR A 531 -5.78 -1.43 -3.18
C TYR A 531 -7.26 -1.28 -3.47
N VAL A 532 -7.98 -0.69 -2.53
CA VAL A 532 -9.41 -0.41 -2.60
C VAL A 532 -9.65 1.01 -2.09
N ASP A 533 -10.76 1.63 -2.48
CA ASP A 533 -11.21 2.93 -1.96
C ASP A 533 -11.17 2.98 -0.42
N SER A 534 -11.85 2.02 0.20
CA SER A 534 -11.89 1.81 1.62
C SER A 534 -12.28 0.37 1.90
N TRP A 535 -11.68 -0.21 2.94
CA TRP A 535 -12.06 -1.52 3.44
C TRP A 535 -13.40 -1.54 4.20
N THR A 536 -14.09 -0.40 4.27
CA THR A 536 -15.37 -0.21 4.96
C THR A 536 -16.57 -0.40 4.03
N ARG A 537 -16.89 0.59 3.18
CA ARG A 537 -18.18 0.69 2.48
C ARG A 537 -18.28 -0.17 1.23
N GLU A 538 -17.32 -0.01 0.32
CA GLU A 538 -17.37 -0.60 -1.01
C GLU A 538 -16.35 -1.72 -1.20
N ARG A 539 -15.11 -1.55 -0.71
CA ARG A 539 -14.01 -2.50 -0.93
C ARG A 539 -13.76 -2.74 -2.42
N ILE A 540 -13.87 -1.69 -3.23
CA ILE A 540 -13.70 -1.74 -4.68
C ILE A 540 -12.34 -1.15 -5.02
N PRO A 541 -11.51 -1.88 -5.80
CA PRO A 541 -10.37 -1.28 -6.46
C PRO A 541 -10.86 -0.22 -7.44
N TYR A 542 -10.24 0.94 -7.35
CA TYR A 542 -10.68 2.11 -8.07
C TYR A 542 -9.43 2.84 -8.61
N GLU A 543 -9.38 3.16 -9.91
CA GLU A 543 -8.19 3.64 -10.63
C GLU A 543 -7.50 4.88 -10.05
N ALA A 544 -8.26 5.93 -9.71
CA ALA A 544 -7.68 7.16 -9.16
C ALA A 544 -7.12 6.93 -7.74
N ASP A 545 -7.88 6.21 -6.91
CA ASP A 545 -7.50 5.79 -5.57
C ASP A 545 -6.24 4.94 -5.59
N ALA A 546 -6.20 3.92 -6.45
CA ALA A 546 -5.07 3.02 -6.60
C ALA A 546 -3.80 3.75 -7.06
N TRP A 547 -3.91 4.74 -7.96
CA TRP A 547 -2.76 5.56 -8.36
C TRP A 547 -2.21 6.39 -7.19
N LEU A 548 -3.09 7.06 -6.43
CA LEU A 548 -2.67 7.86 -5.26
C LEU A 548 -2.09 6.99 -4.14
N GLN A 549 -2.74 5.86 -3.84
CA GLN A 549 -2.27 4.89 -2.86
C GLN A 549 -0.95 4.25 -3.29
N GLN A 550 -0.77 3.93 -4.58
CA GLN A 550 0.49 3.41 -5.12
C GLN A 550 1.63 4.40 -4.88
N ARG A 551 1.44 5.68 -5.21
CA ARG A 551 2.46 6.72 -5.01
C ARG A 551 2.81 6.93 -3.55
N ALA A 552 1.81 6.91 -2.66
CA ALA A 552 2.02 7.01 -1.22
C ALA A 552 2.74 5.75 -0.68
N HIS A 553 2.37 4.55 -1.12
CA HIS A 553 3.04 3.33 -0.71
C HIS A 553 4.50 3.30 -1.17
N MET A 554 4.75 3.62 -2.43
CA MET A 554 6.09 3.57 -3.03
C MET A 554 7.03 4.70 -2.56
N SER A 555 6.49 5.76 -1.94
CA SER A 555 7.32 6.75 -1.23
C SER A 555 7.70 6.30 0.18
N LEU A 556 6.98 5.34 0.74
CA LEU A 556 7.14 4.86 2.12
C LEU A 556 7.83 3.49 2.19
N ASP A 557 7.73 2.68 1.15
CA ASP A 557 8.30 1.34 1.03
C ASP A 557 8.85 1.13 -0.39
N ALA A 558 9.90 0.32 -0.52
CA ALA A 558 10.47 -0.02 -1.82
C ALA A 558 9.65 -1.08 -2.56
N ASP A 559 8.80 -1.84 -1.86
CA ASP A 559 7.95 -2.87 -2.46
C ASP A 559 6.79 -2.29 -3.29
N SER A 560 6.86 -2.47 -4.61
CA SER A 560 5.82 -2.01 -5.55
C SER A 560 4.72 -3.05 -5.84
N ARG A 561 4.92 -4.31 -5.50
CA ARG A 561 4.18 -5.44 -6.13
C ARG A 561 2.69 -5.48 -5.79
N LEU A 562 2.31 -5.10 -4.56
CA LEU A 562 0.88 -4.98 -4.21
C LEU A 562 0.19 -3.94 -5.09
N GLY A 563 0.88 -2.82 -5.36
CA GLY A 563 0.38 -1.78 -6.23
C GLY A 563 0.32 -2.22 -7.68
N GLU A 564 1.39 -2.82 -8.20
CA GLU A 564 1.42 -3.36 -9.56
C GLU A 564 0.28 -4.36 -9.80
N TYR A 565 0.06 -5.30 -8.88
CA TYR A 565 -1.04 -6.25 -8.96
C TYR A 565 -2.42 -5.58 -8.94
N SER A 566 -2.59 -4.56 -8.09
CA SER A 566 -3.85 -3.81 -8.01
C SER A 566 -4.14 -3.03 -9.29
N ILE A 567 -3.09 -2.49 -9.93
CA ILE A 567 -3.18 -1.82 -11.22
C ILE A 567 -3.50 -2.82 -12.34
N ASP A 568 -2.89 -4.02 -12.34
CA ASP A 568 -3.19 -5.08 -13.30
C ASP A 568 -4.65 -5.54 -13.21
N TYR A 569 -5.18 -5.68 -11.98
CA TYR A 569 -6.59 -5.95 -11.76
C TYR A 569 -7.48 -4.88 -12.41
N LEU A 570 -7.13 -3.60 -12.25
CA LEU A 570 -7.89 -2.47 -12.79
C LEU A 570 -7.74 -2.31 -14.31
N LEU A 571 -6.59 -2.68 -14.88
CA LEU A 571 -6.40 -2.76 -16.32
C LEU A 571 -7.33 -3.80 -16.96
N ALA A 572 -7.65 -4.89 -16.23
CA ALA A 572 -8.65 -5.87 -16.63
C ALA A 572 -10.10 -5.43 -16.31
N ASN A 573 -10.29 -4.67 -15.22
CA ASN A 573 -11.60 -4.38 -14.64
C ASN A 573 -11.83 -2.87 -14.45
N ARG A 574 -11.62 -2.07 -15.50
CA ARG A 574 -11.82 -0.61 -15.43
C ARG A 574 -13.22 -0.24 -14.97
N THR A 575 -13.31 0.85 -14.23
CA THR A 575 -14.58 1.43 -13.79
C THR A 575 -15.08 2.47 -14.80
N TRP A 576 -15.94 3.38 -14.35
CA TRP A 576 -16.82 4.16 -15.20
C TRP A 576 -16.29 5.54 -15.64
N PRO A 577 -15.52 6.34 -14.88
CA PRO A 577 -15.23 7.73 -15.29
C PRO A 577 -14.31 7.83 -16.51
N THR A 578 -14.39 8.92 -17.27
CA THR A 578 -13.50 9.18 -18.41
C THR A 578 -12.03 9.24 -17.99
N GLU A 579 -11.76 9.88 -16.85
CA GLU A 579 -10.43 10.18 -16.32
C GLU A 579 -9.73 8.97 -15.72
N TRP A 580 -10.51 8.01 -15.23
CA TRP A 580 -10.04 6.95 -14.37
C TRP A 580 -9.09 5.96 -15.07
N PRO A 581 -9.43 5.42 -16.26
CA PRO A 581 -8.49 4.65 -17.06
C PRO A 581 -7.15 5.35 -17.32
N LEU A 582 -7.15 6.69 -17.39
CA LEU A 582 -5.95 7.48 -17.68
C LEU A 582 -4.94 7.40 -16.52
N TYR A 583 -5.43 7.36 -15.27
CA TYR A 583 -4.57 7.20 -14.09
C TYR A 583 -3.81 5.87 -14.09
N LEU A 584 -4.34 4.80 -14.70
CA LEU A 584 -3.62 3.52 -14.81
C LEU A 584 -2.38 3.64 -15.70
N VAL A 585 -2.43 4.46 -16.75
CA VAL A 585 -1.26 4.73 -17.60
C VAL A 585 -0.17 5.48 -16.81
N LEU A 586 -0.59 6.42 -15.96
CA LEU A 586 0.32 7.14 -15.05
C LEU A 586 0.89 6.20 -13.98
N ALA A 587 0.07 5.31 -13.40
CA ALA A 587 0.48 4.35 -12.39
C ALA A 587 1.57 3.39 -12.89
N VAL A 588 1.39 2.81 -14.08
CA VAL A 588 2.43 1.94 -14.68
C VAL A 588 3.71 2.74 -14.98
N TYR A 589 3.59 3.98 -15.44
CA TYR A 589 4.73 4.85 -15.66
C TYR A 589 5.47 5.20 -14.37
N ASP A 590 4.74 5.56 -13.31
CA ASP A 590 5.29 5.90 -12.00
C ASP A 590 5.96 4.69 -11.35
N ALA A 591 5.37 3.49 -11.50
CA ALA A 591 5.97 2.24 -11.05
C ALA A 591 7.31 1.97 -11.76
N TRP A 592 7.37 2.14 -13.09
CA TRP A 592 8.62 2.04 -13.83
C TRP A 592 9.65 3.09 -13.38
N VAL A 593 9.24 4.35 -13.19
CA VAL A 593 10.15 5.41 -12.73
C VAL A 593 10.72 5.09 -11.35
N GLN A 594 9.93 4.54 -10.44
CA GLN A 594 10.39 4.22 -9.10
C GLN A 594 11.29 2.97 -9.06
N THR A 595 10.96 1.93 -9.82
CA THR A 595 11.60 0.60 -9.72
C THR A 595 12.70 0.38 -10.76
N GLY A 596 12.64 1.10 -11.88
CA GLY A 596 13.44 0.83 -13.07
C GLY A 596 12.95 -0.34 -13.93
N SER A 597 11.93 -1.09 -13.47
CA SER A 597 11.42 -2.28 -14.17
C SER A 597 10.39 -1.92 -15.23
N LEU A 598 10.60 -2.42 -16.46
CA LEU A 598 9.64 -2.31 -17.57
C LEU A 598 8.71 -3.53 -17.66
N GLN A 599 8.82 -4.49 -16.74
CA GLN A 599 8.13 -5.78 -16.85
C GLN A 599 6.61 -5.62 -16.93
N GLN A 600 5.99 -4.90 -15.98
CA GLN A 600 4.55 -4.66 -15.97
C GLN A 600 4.09 -3.98 -17.28
N ALA A 601 4.83 -2.96 -17.73
CA ALA A 601 4.52 -2.25 -18.97
C ALA A 601 4.60 -3.16 -20.21
N ALA A 602 5.55 -4.10 -20.23
CA ALA A 602 5.71 -5.07 -21.31
C ALA A 602 4.57 -6.10 -21.32
N GLU A 603 4.22 -6.65 -20.16
CA GLU A 603 3.18 -7.68 -20.00
C GLU A 603 1.78 -7.13 -20.25
N GLN A 604 1.50 -5.90 -19.80
CA GLN A 604 0.17 -5.29 -19.88
C GLN A 604 0.00 -4.30 -21.05
N TRP A 605 0.96 -4.24 -21.99
CA TRP A 605 1.00 -3.17 -23.01
C TRP A 605 -0.33 -2.93 -23.72
N ASP A 606 -0.98 -4.00 -24.16
CA ASP A 606 -2.22 -3.92 -24.92
C ASP A 606 -3.38 -3.38 -24.06
N ARG A 607 -3.42 -3.70 -22.77
CA ARG A 607 -4.40 -3.13 -21.83
C ARG A 607 -4.10 -1.66 -21.54
N ILE A 608 -2.83 -1.30 -21.38
CA ILE A 608 -2.40 0.07 -21.14
C ILE A 608 -2.84 0.97 -22.29
N VAL A 609 -2.58 0.58 -23.55
CA VAL A 609 -2.99 1.41 -24.70
C VAL A 609 -4.51 1.44 -24.88
N ALA A 610 -5.24 0.41 -24.45
CA ALA A 610 -6.70 0.39 -24.47
C ALA A 610 -7.35 1.39 -23.50
N MET A 611 -6.60 1.85 -22.49
CA MET A 611 -7.06 2.90 -21.57
C MET A 611 -6.97 4.31 -22.17
N LEU A 612 -6.26 4.48 -23.29
CA LEU A 612 -6.15 5.78 -23.95
C LEU A 612 -7.48 6.19 -24.62
N PRO A 613 -7.87 7.47 -24.55
CA PRO A 613 -9.18 7.94 -25.01
C PRO A 613 -9.20 8.22 -26.52
N ASP A 614 -8.53 7.39 -27.33
CA ASP A 614 -8.33 7.55 -28.78
C ASP A 614 -9.67 7.79 -29.52
N LYS A 615 -10.76 7.16 -29.06
CA LYS A 615 -12.11 7.30 -29.64
C LYS A 615 -12.69 8.72 -29.60
N TYR A 616 -12.14 9.61 -28.78
CA TYR A 616 -12.62 10.99 -28.60
C TYR A 616 -11.60 12.02 -29.10
N LEU A 617 -10.51 11.58 -29.73
CA LEU A 617 -9.40 12.42 -30.13
C LEU A 617 -9.75 13.26 -31.38
N ASP A 618 -9.56 14.57 -31.30
CA ASP A 618 -9.53 15.44 -32.47
C ASP A 618 -8.15 15.38 -33.16
N ASP A 619 -8.11 15.01 -34.43
CA ASP A 619 -6.84 14.81 -35.16
C ASP A 619 -5.96 16.06 -35.21
N LYS A 620 -6.59 17.23 -35.37
CA LYS A 620 -5.92 18.51 -35.61
C LYS A 620 -5.23 19.02 -34.35
N THR A 621 -5.97 19.08 -33.24
CA THR A 621 -5.49 19.66 -31.98
C THR A 621 -5.00 18.62 -30.98
N GLY A 622 -5.42 17.37 -31.15
CA GLY A 622 -5.23 16.32 -30.18
C GLY A 622 -6.13 16.46 -28.95
N LEU A 623 -7.09 17.39 -28.90
CA LEU A 623 -7.99 17.51 -27.76
C LEU A 623 -8.99 16.35 -27.73
N ILE A 624 -9.38 15.95 -26.53
CA ILE A 624 -10.52 15.07 -26.25
C ILE A 624 -11.79 15.91 -26.37
N MET A 625 -12.64 15.55 -27.34
CA MET A 625 -13.89 16.24 -27.66
C MET A 625 -15.07 15.26 -27.57
N LYS A 626 -15.89 15.38 -26.55
CA LYS A 626 -17.09 14.55 -26.36
C LYS A 626 -18.11 15.25 -25.47
N ASP A 627 -19.34 14.79 -25.47
CA ASP A 627 -20.29 15.24 -24.45
C ASP A 627 -19.83 14.74 -23.07
N PRO A 628 -19.95 15.55 -22.00
CA PRO A 628 -19.40 15.21 -20.69
C PRO A 628 -20.08 13.99 -20.07
N GLY A 629 -21.27 13.62 -20.52
CA GLY A 629 -22.01 12.48 -19.97
C GLY A 629 -22.57 12.75 -18.58
N LYS A 630 -23.07 11.71 -17.92
CA LYS A 630 -23.57 11.78 -16.54
C LYS A 630 -22.52 11.21 -15.59
N SER A 631 -22.46 11.76 -14.38
CA SER A 631 -21.69 11.14 -13.29
C SER A 631 -22.15 9.69 -13.08
N SER A 632 -21.23 8.82 -12.68
CA SER A 632 -21.50 7.41 -12.41
C SER A 632 -21.99 6.61 -13.63
N THR A 633 -21.60 7.04 -14.84
CA THR A 633 -21.84 6.31 -16.09
C THR A 633 -20.54 6.15 -16.87
N THR A 634 -20.41 5.07 -17.63
CA THR A 634 -19.19 4.78 -18.40
C THR A 634 -18.85 5.95 -19.34
N ASP A 635 -17.63 6.45 -19.22
CA ASP A 635 -17.08 7.64 -19.89
C ASP A 635 -17.86 8.95 -19.62
N GLY A 636 -18.45 9.05 -18.42
CA GLY A 636 -18.90 10.31 -17.83
C GLY A 636 -17.74 11.05 -17.17
N ASP A 637 -17.64 12.36 -17.39
CA ASP A 637 -16.61 13.22 -16.80
C ASP A 637 -16.94 13.47 -15.33
N LEU A 638 -15.96 13.24 -14.45
CA LEU A 638 -16.11 13.39 -13.01
C LEU A 638 -15.53 14.71 -12.52
N VAL A 639 -14.33 15.10 -12.98
CA VAL A 639 -13.50 16.24 -12.54
C VAL A 639 -13.09 16.17 -11.06
N ASP A 640 -14.05 16.08 -10.15
CA ASP A 640 -13.83 15.96 -8.72
C ASP A 640 -14.98 15.21 -8.01
N TRP A 641 -14.66 14.65 -6.84
CA TRP A 641 -15.56 13.90 -5.97
C TRP A 641 -15.37 14.29 -4.49
N PRO A 642 -16.46 14.61 -3.75
CA PRO A 642 -17.85 14.65 -4.19
C PRO A 642 -18.15 15.85 -5.13
N PRO A 643 -19.27 15.83 -5.88
CA PRO A 643 -19.58 16.89 -6.86
C PRO A 643 -19.64 18.32 -6.31
N VAL A 644 -19.89 18.48 -5.01
CA VAL A 644 -19.92 19.78 -4.34
C VAL A 644 -18.53 20.44 -4.25
N GLU A 645 -17.46 19.66 -4.41
CA GLU A 645 -16.06 20.13 -4.34
C GLU A 645 -15.49 20.59 -5.68
N ARG A 646 -16.33 20.74 -6.71
CA ARG A 646 -15.87 21.08 -8.07
C ARG A 646 -15.56 22.56 -8.29
N ASP A 647 -15.59 23.40 -7.25
CA ASP A 647 -15.48 24.87 -7.38
C ASP A 647 -16.42 25.42 -8.48
N GLY A 648 -17.64 24.88 -8.58
CA GLY A 648 -18.61 25.30 -9.59
C GLY A 648 -18.24 24.95 -11.05
N PHE A 649 -17.34 23.98 -11.29
CA PHE A 649 -16.89 23.57 -12.63
C PHE A 649 -18.05 23.43 -13.63
N VAL A 650 -17.93 24.11 -14.76
CA VAL A 650 -18.92 24.10 -15.83
C VAL A 650 -18.44 23.19 -16.96
N PHE A 651 -19.16 22.10 -17.18
CA PHE A 651 -18.83 21.12 -18.22
C PHE A 651 -19.16 21.64 -19.63
N GLY A 652 -18.21 21.48 -20.55
CA GLY A 652 -18.40 21.62 -21.99
C GLY A 652 -18.09 20.33 -22.75
N ARG A 653 -17.97 20.43 -24.07
CA ARG A 653 -17.53 19.30 -24.91
C ARG A 653 -16.02 19.11 -24.93
N VAL A 654 -15.28 20.12 -24.49
CA VAL A 654 -13.83 20.05 -24.26
C VAL A 654 -13.60 20.50 -22.83
N ASN A 655 -13.21 19.59 -21.94
CA ASN A 655 -12.97 19.92 -20.54
C ASN A 655 -11.46 19.95 -20.25
N THR A 656 -10.98 21.00 -19.59
CA THR A 656 -9.55 21.25 -19.35
C THR A 656 -8.92 20.14 -18.52
N VAL A 657 -9.60 19.67 -17.48
CA VAL A 657 -9.12 18.58 -16.59
C VAL A 657 -8.88 17.29 -17.38
N ILE A 658 -9.86 16.86 -18.18
CA ILE A 658 -9.77 15.66 -19.04
C ILE A 658 -8.59 15.77 -19.99
N ASN A 659 -8.45 16.93 -20.65
CA ASN A 659 -7.43 17.15 -21.65
C ASN A 659 -6.02 17.25 -21.03
N ALA A 660 -5.87 17.89 -19.87
CA ALA A 660 -4.60 17.93 -19.18
C ALA A 660 -4.13 16.53 -18.76
N LEU A 661 -5.03 15.73 -18.18
CA LEU A 661 -4.73 14.35 -17.79
C LEU A 661 -4.45 13.44 -19.00
N ALA A 662 -5.24 13.57 -20.08
CA ALA A 662 -5.00 12.83 -21.32
C ALA A 662 -3.65 13.20 -21.95
N ALA A 663 -3.25 14.47 -21.92
CA ALA A 663 -1.95 14.91 -22.43
C ALA A 663 -0.80 14.26 -21.67
N GLN A 664 -0.93 14.14 -20.34
CA GLN A 664 0.04 13.42 -19.52
C GLN A 664 0.06 11.93 -19.85
N SER A 665 -1.11 11.31 -19.97
CA SER A 665 -1.24 9.87 -20.22
C SER A 665 -0.65 9.44 -21.56
N TYR A 666 -0.92 10.20 -22.64
CA TYR A 666 -0.24 9.99 -23.92
C TYR A 666 1.27 10.25 -23.84
N GLY A 667 1.71 11.18 -22.98
CA GLY A 667 3.12 11.43 -22.71
C GLY A 667 3.79 10.20 -22.09
N CYS A 668 3.20 9.67 -21.02
CA CYS A 668 3.65 8.46 -20.31
C CYS A 668 3.68 7.25 -21.25
N ALA A 669 2.58 6.97 -21.96
CA ALA A 669 2.50 5.90 -22.95
C ALA A 669 3.56 6.06 -24.05
N GLY A 670 3.82 7.28 -24.51
CA GLY A 670 4.86 7.57 -25.50
C GLY A 670 6.25 7.19 -25.00
N VAL A 671 6.60 7.51 -23.75
CA VAL A 671 7.89 7.15 -23.16
C VAL A 671 8.01 5.64 -22.96
N LEU A 672 6.98 5.00 -22.38
CA LEU A 672 6.96 3.55 -22.17
C LEU A 672 7.11 2.81 -23.50
N ALA A 673 6.36 3.18 -24.55
CA ALA A 673 6.50 2.60 -25.89
C ALA A 673 7.93 2.70 -26.42
N MET A 674 8.56 3.88 -26.31
CA MET A 674 9.95 4.07 -26.75
C MET A 674 10.92 3.16 -25.99
N ARG A 675 10.74 3.03 -24.66
CA ARG A 675 11.57 2.18 -23.81
C ARG A 675 11.36 0.68 -24.06
N LEU A 676 10.16 0.28 -24.48
CA LEU A 676 9.85 -1.08 -24.94
C LEU A 676 10.28 -1.36 -26.39
N GLY A 677 10.91 -0.39 -27.08
CA GLY A 677 11.33 -0.54 -28.48
C GLY A 677 10.19 -0.37 -29.50
N LYS A 678 8.99 0.02 -29.08
CA LYS A 678 7.81 0.31 -29.93
C LYS A 678 7.88 1.74 -30.49
N ILE A 679 8.93 2.02 -31.26
CA ILE A 679 9.34 3.39 -31.64
C ILE A 679 8.24 4.20 -32.35
N ASP A 680 7.48 3.59 -33.26
CA ASP A 680 6.46 4.32 -34.03
C ASP A 680 5.22 4.67 -33.18
N GLU A 681 4.79 3.75 -32.31
CA GLU A 681 3.76 4.00 -31.29
C GLU A 681 4.22 5.12 -30.35
N GLY A 682 5.46 5.04 -29.86
CA GLY A 682 6.06 6.07 -29.00
C GLY A 682 6.03 7.45 -29.64
N ARG A 683 6.51 7.57 -30.88
CA ARG A 683 6.44 8.83 -31.64
C ARG A 683 5.01 9.30 -31.89
N ARG A 684 4.04 8.40 -32.09
CA ARG A 684 2.62 8.76 -32.25
C ARG A 684 2.10 9.40 -30.96
N TYR A 685 2.22 8.72 -29.82
CA TYR A 685 1.69 9.18 -28.55
C TYR A 685 2.38 10.47 -28.06
N THR A 686 3.71 10.57 -28.17
CA THR A 686 4.43 11.82 -27.87
C THR A 686 3.95 12.99 -28.73
N ARG A 687 3.66 12.77 -30.02
CA ARG A 687 3.10 13.81 -30.90
C ARG A 687 1.68 14.21 -30.52
N ILE A 688 0.84 13.27 -30.08
CA ILE A 688 -0.51 13.56 -29.58
C ILE A 688 -0.42 14.43 -28.33
N ALA A 689 0.35 14.01 -27.33
CA ALA A 689 0.58 14.77 -26.11
C ALA A 689 1.08 16.20 -26.40
N SER A 690 2.06 16.35 -27.30
CA SER A 690 2.59 17.67 -27.68
C SER A 690 1.55 18.57 -28.34
N ARG A 691 0.71 18.05 -29.25
CA ARG A 691 -0.37 18.84 -29.87
C ARG A 691 -1.41 19.24 -28.84
N MET A 692 -1.82 18.31 -27.98
CA MET A 692 -2.82 18.54 -26.94
C MET A 692 -2.35 19.61 -25.94
N ARG A 693 -1.10 19.53 -25.43
CA ARG A 693 -0.53 20.58 -24.55
C ARG A 693 -0.50 21.95 -25.22
N LYS A 694 -0.12 22.02 -26.50
CA LYS A 694 -0.17 23.29 -27.27
C LYS A 694 -1.59 23.82 -27.40
N ALA A 695 -2.56 22.94 -27.62
CA ALA A 695 -3.97 23.31 -27.74
C ALA A 695 -4.54 23.81 -26.40
N ILE A 696 -4.25 23.15 -25.28
CA ILE A 696 -4.63 23.60 -23.93
C ILE A 696 -4.13 25.02 -23.68
N ASN A 697 -2.82 25.25 -23.85
CA ASN A 697 -2.20 26.56 -23.63
C ASN A 697 -2.69 27.66 -24.57
N LYS A 698 -3.23 27.29 -25.75
CA LYS A 698 -3.72 28.23 -26.75
C LYS A 698 -5.20 28.57 -26.59
N TYR A 699 -6.05 27.55 -26.38
CA TYR A 699 -7.51 27.68 -26.46
C TYR A 699 -8.17 27.73 -25.08
N LEU A 700 -7.53 27.21 -24.04
CA LEU A 700 -8.12 27.11 -22.69
C LEU A 700 -7.54 28.15 -21.72
N TRP A 701 -6.46 28.84 -22.10
CA TRP A 701 -5.92 29.98 -21.35
C TRP A 701 -6.86 31.18 -21.44
N ASN A 702 -7.25 31.72 -20.29
CA ASN A 702 -7.97 32.99 -20.19
C ASN A 702 -7.00 34.09 -19.75
N ASP A 703 -6.61 34.95 -20.68
CA ASP A 703 -5.62 35.99 -20.43
C ASP A 703 -6.13 37.14 -19.55
N GLU A 704 -7.44 37.37 -19.48
CA GLU A 704 -8.01 38.42 -18.62
C GLU A 704 -7.98 37.98 -17.15
N VAL A 705 -8.37 36.72 -16.89
CA VAL A 705 -8.37 36.13 -15.54
C VAL A 705 -6.96 35.75 -15.10
N GLY A 706 -6.08 35.36 -16.03
CA GLY A 706 -4.76 34.81 -15.71
C GLY A 706 -4.80 33.36 -15.25
N ALA A 707 -5.78 32.60 -15.74
CA ALA A 707 -6.08 31.21 -15.35
C ALA A 707 -6.53 30.38 -16.54
N TYR A 708 -6.75 29.08 -16.34
CA TYR A 708 -7.38 28.22 -17.34
C TYR A 708 -8.89 28.15 -17.14
N ALA A 709 -9.65 28.32 -18.22
CA ALA A 709 -11.09 28.10 -18.21
C ALA A 709 -11.41 26.61 -18.04
N ASP A 710 -12.62 26.32 -17.58
CA ASP A 710 -13.07 24.93 -17.39
C ASP A 710 -13.08 24.14 -18.70
N GLY A 711 -13.29 24.82 -19.83
CA GLY A 711 -13.37 24.16 -21.11
C GLY A 711 -13.84 25.03 -22.27
N LEU A 712 -14.28 24.38 -23.34
CA LEU A 712 -14.98 24.95 -24.50
C LEU A 712 -16.36 24.31 -24.63
N ASP A 713 -17.35 25.10 -25.05
CA ASP A 713 -18.73 24.62 -25.19
C ASP A 713 -18.87 23.49 -26.22
N THR A 714 -18.16 23.55 -27.35
CA THR A 714 -18.35 22.67 -28.51
C THR A 714 -17.07 22.05 -29.02
N GLY A 715 -16.04 22.86 -29.27
CA GLY A 715 -14.75 22.49 -29.86
C GLY A 715 -13.86 23.72 -30.02
N VAL A 716 -12.77 23.61 -30.80
CA VAL A 716 -11.78 24.71 -30.94
C VAL A 716 -12.29 25.98 -31.62
N ASP A 717 -13.40 25.88 -32.37
CA ASP A 717 -14.11 27.01 -32.96
C ASP A 717 -15.28 27.51 -32.06
N GLY A 718 -15.48 26.84 -30.92
CA GLY A 718 -16.48 27.14 -29.91
C GLY A 718 -16.07 28.27 -28.97
N LYS A 719 -16.98 28.64 -28.06
CA LYS A 719 -16.69 29.65 -27.04
C LYS A 719 -15.99 29.00 -25.86
N GLN A 720 -15.01 29.72 -25.33
CA GLN A 720 -14.45 29.42 -24.02
C GLN A 720 -15.54 29.56 -22.96
N ILE A 721 -15.60 28.59 -22.06
CA ILE A 721 -16.46 28.66 -20.88
C ILE A 721 -15.97 29.82 -20.02
N ALA A 722 -16.89 30.69 -19.61
CA ALA A 722 -16.53 31.90 -18.88
C ALA A 722 -15.95 31.61 -17.49
N HIS A 723 -16.37 30.51 -16.86
CA HIS A 723 -15.88 30.09 -15.56
C HIS A 723 -14.47 29.49 -15.65
N CYS A 724 -13.64 29.82 -14.66
CA CYS A 724 -12.34 29.22 -14.42
C CYS A 724 -12.36 28.64 -13.01
N SER A 725 -12.24 27.33 -12.87
CA SER A 725 -12.11 26.65 -11.60
C SER A 725 -10.65 26.50 -11.16
N GLU A 726 -10.45 26.24 -9.87
CA GLU A 726 -9.15 25.77 -9.35
C GLU A 726 -8.68 24.52 -10.10
N HIS A 727 -9.55 23.53 -10.32
CA HIS A 727 -9.24 22.26 -10.99
C HIS A 727 -8.64 22.45 -12.38
N ALA A 728 -9.22 23.33 -13.21
CA ALA A 728 -8.73 23.57 -14.55
C ALA A 728 -7.28 24.08 -14.54
N SER A 729 -6.97 25.00 -13.62
CA SER A 729 -5.63 25.57 -13.46
C SER A 729 -4.67 24.60 -12.78
N ALA A 730 -5.12 23.84 -11.78
CA ALA A 730 -4.33 22.82 -11.08
C ALA A 730 -3.87 21.70 -12.02
N PHE A 731 -4.78 21.12 -12.79
CA PHE A 731 -4.46 20.07 -13.75
C PHE A 731 -3.58 20.60 -14.90
N ALA A 732 -3.84 21.81 -15.39
CA ALA A 732 -2.97 22.43 -16.40
C ALA A 732 -1.54 22.61 -15.86
N LEU A 733 -1.41 23.09 -14.62
CA LEU A 733 -0.13 23.28 -13.95
C LEU A 733 0.62 21.95 -13.77
N ALA A 734 -0.08 20.88 -13.38
CA ALA A 734 0.52 19.57 -13.17
C ALA A 734 0.93 18.86 -14.49
N PHE A 735 0.16 19.03 -15.58
CA PHE A 735 0.21 18.12 -16.73
C PHE A 735 0.32 18.79 -18.12
N ALA A 736 0.02 20.08 -18.25
CA ALA A 736 -0.08 20.76 -19.55
C ALA A 736 1.14 21.58 -19.97
N HIS A 737 2.23 21.59 -19.17
CA HIS A 737 3.44 22.39 -19.41
C HIS A 737 3.12 23.88 -19.58
N VAL A 738 2.59 24.51 -18.53
CA VAL A 738 2.25 25.93 -18.51
C VAL A 738 3.49 26.80 -18.83
N PRO A 739 3.41 27.76 -19.76
CA PRO A 739 4.48 28.70 -20.04
C PRO A 739 4.99 29.43 -18.80
N ALA A 740 6.31 29.61 -18.68
CA ALA A 740 6.97 30.16 -17.50
C ALA A 740 6.46 31.57 -17.13
N ASP A 741 6.13 32.40 -18.12
CA ASP A 741 5.58 33.75 -17.94
C ASP A 741 4.16 33.76 -17.35
N ARG A 742 3.45 32.63 -17.40
CA ARG A 742 2.09 32.49 -16.86
C ARG A 742 2.06 31.89 -15.45
N LEU A 743 3.12 31.19 -15.02
CA LEU A 743 3.16 30.50 -13.73
C LEU A 743 2.79 31.42 -12.55
N PRO A 744 3.30 32.67 -12.42
CA PRO A 744 2.94 33.53 -11.30
C PRO A 744 1.45 33.90 -11.29
N ARG A 745 0.85 34.10 -12.47
CA ARG A 745 -0.58 34.46 -12.60
C ARG A 745 -1.49 33.28 -12.25
N VAL A 746 -1.16 32.09 -12.74
CA VAL A 746 -1.86 30.85 -12.38
C VAL A 746 -1.77 30.60 -10.88
N GLY A 747 -0.59 30.82 -10.30
CA GLY A 747 -0.39 30.71 -8.86
C GLY A 747 -1.22 31.66 -8.03
N ALA A 748 -1.20 32.94 -8.40
CA ALA A 748 -2.02 33.96 -7.75
C ALA A 748 -3.52 33.63 -7.84
N PHE A 749 -3.97 33.11 -8.98
CA PHE A 749 -5.36 32.66 -9.16
C PHE A 749 -5.71 31.50 -8.22
N ILE A 750 -4.91 30.43 -8.19
CA ILE A 750 -5.11 29.29 -7.28
C ILE A 750 -5.08 29.77 -5.82
N ARG A 751 -4.10 30.62 -5.46
CA ARG A 751 -4.01 31.19 -4.11
C ARG A 751 -5.25 31.98 -3.70
N SER A 752 -5.92 32.65 -4.64
CA SER A 752 -7.17 33.36 -4.37
C SER A 752 -8.35 32.44 -4.07
N LYS A 753 -8.24 31.14 -4.42
CA LYS A 753 -9.26 30.10 -4.20
C LYS A 753 -9.03 29.31 -2.92
N GLY A 754 -7.78 29.16 -2.46
CA GLY A 754 -7.46 28.39 -1.26
C GLY A 754 -7.23 26.91 -1.59
N MET A 755 -7.95 26.03 -0.88
CA MET A 755 -8.08 24.61 -1.22
C MET A 755 -9.53 24.40 -1.68
N ALA A 756 -9.90 24.85 -2.88
CA ALA A 756 -11.29 24.81 -3.37
C ALA A 756 -11.64 23.49 -4.07
N CYS A 757 -10.97 22.39 -3.69
CA CYS A 757 -11.15 21.07 -4.26
C CYS A 757 -11.23 19.99 -3.18
N SER A 758 -11.60 18.78 -3.57
CA SER A 758 -11.60 17.62 -2.67
C SER A 758 -10.18 17.20 -2.30
N VAL A 759 -10.08 16.35 -1.28
CA VAL A 759 -8.80 15.75 -0.88
C VAL A 759 -8.20 14.85 -1.97
N TYR A 760 -9.02 14.33 -2.89
CA TYR A 760 -8.55 13.60 -4.08
C TYR A 760 -7.80 14.53 -5.05
N VAL A 761 -8.39 15.67 -5.42
CA VAL A 761 -7.76 16.63 -6.35
C VAL A 761 -6.62 17.40 -5.69
N ALA A 762 -6.61 17.54 -4.36
CA ALA A 762 -5.54 18.20 -3.62
C ALA A 762 -4.14 17.65 -3.97
N ALA A 763 -4.02 16.35 -4.25
CA ALA A 763 -2.76 15.75 -4.69
C ALA A 763 -2.24 16.36 -6.00
N VAL A 764 -3.12 16.54 -7.00
CA VAL A 764 -2.80 17.14 -8.31
C VAL A 764 -2.54 18.64 -8.18
N LEU A 765 -3.33 19.33 -7.36
CA LEU A 765 -3.15 20.74 -7.05
C LEU A 765 -1.76 21.02 -6.47
N LEU A 766 -1.40 20.31 -5.39
CA LEU A 766 -0.14 20.51 -4.68
C LEU A 766 1.06 20.13 -5.55
N GLU A 767 0.97 19.02 -6.28
CA GLU A 767 2.00 18.65 -7.26
C GLU A 767 2.18 19.72 -8.34
N GLY A 768 1.08 20.27 -8.86
CA GLY A 768 1.10 21.40 -9.79
C GLY A 768 1.84 22.59 -9.19
N LEU A 769 1.49 23.02 -7.98
CA LEU A 769 2.13 24.14 -7.30
C LEU A 769 3.65 23.93 -7.16
N TYR A 770 4.10 22.76 -6.71
CA TYR A 770 5.53 22.45 -6.62
C TYR A 770 6.24 22.46 -7.98
N LYS A 771 5.62 21.89 -9.03
CA LYS A 771 6.16 21.93 -10.40
C LYS A 771 6.19 23.35 -10.98
N GLY A 772 5.26 24.21 -10.55
CA GLY A 772 5.20 25.62 -10.89
C GLY A 772 6.16 26.52 -10.11
N GLY A 773 6.99 25.97 -9.22
CA GLY A 773 7.90 26.74 -8.37
C GLY A 773 7.21 27.47 -7.21
N GLN A 774 6.03 27.01 -6.79
CA GLN A 774 5.20 27.62 -5.74
C GLN A 774 5.16 26.77 -4.47
N GLY A 775 6.28 26.14 -4.13
CA GLY A 775 6.40 25.28 -2.95
C GLY A 775 6.06 25.98 -1.62
N VAL A 776 6.28 27.30 -1.52
CA VAL A 776 5.84 28.10 -0.36
C VAL A 776 4.34 27.90 -0.09
N TYR A 777 3.51 28.07 -1.11
CA TYR A 777 2.06 27.97 -0.94
C TYR A 777 1.59 26.52 -0.77
N ALA A 778 2.24 25.57 -1.47
CA ALA A 778 1.95 24.15 -1.25
C ALA A 778 2.24 23.73 0.21
N ASN A 779 3.36 24.18 0.78
CA ASN A 779 3.70 23.93 2.19
C ASN A 779 2.68 24.58 3.13
N GLU A 780 2.25 25.82 2.86
CA GLU A 780 1.19 26.51 3.62
C GLU A 780 -0.12 25.71 3.63
N LEU A 781 -0.55 25.17 2.49
CA LEU A 781 -1.78 24.38 2.37
C LEU A 781 -1.71 23.05 3.12
N ILE A 782 -0.58 22.34 3.08
CA ILE A 782 -0.41 21.08 3.82
C ILE A 782 -0.30 21.33 5.33
N ALA A 783 0.40 22.39 5.72
CA ALA A 783 0.61 22.76 7.12
C ALA A 783 -0.58 23.52 7.76
N ALA A 784 -1.63 23.81 6.99
CA ALA A 784 -2.79 24.55 7.46
C ALA A 784 -3.44 23.84 8.66
N SER A 785 -3.53 24.57 9.78
CA SER A 785 -4.10 24.07 11.05
C SER A 785 -5.52 24.55 11.31
N GLU A 786 -6.04 25.44 10.47
CA GLU A 786 -7.37 26.02 10.56
C GLU A 786 -8.14 25.80 9.26
N GLY A 787 -9.46 25.66 9.38
CA GLY A 787 -10.34 25.44 8.24
C GLY A 787 -10.68 23.96 8.02
N GLU A 788 -11.83 23.76 7.38
CA GLU A 788 -12.43 22.45 7.16
C GLU A 788 -11.66 21.59 6.15
N ARG A 789 -11.07 22.22 5.11
CA ARG A 789 -10.33 21.53 4.04
C ARG A 789 -8.84 21.40 4.37
N THR A 790 -8.55 20.77 5.50
CA THR A 790 -7.17 20.52 5.95
C THR A 790 -7.01 19.10 6.49
N TRP A 791 -5.81 18.52 6.37
CA TRP A 791 -5.51 17.26 7.05
C TRP A 791 -5.54 17.41 8.57
N LYS A 792 -5.22 18.60 9.09
CA LYS A 792 -5.31 18.87 10.53
C LYS A 792 -6.74 18.75 11.05
N HIS A 793 -7.74 19.17 10.25
CA HIS A 793 -9.14 18.96 10.58
C HIS A 793 -9.50 17.47 10.72
N MET A 794 -8.98 16.59 9.85
CA MET A 794 -9.18 15.13 9.99
C MET A 794 -8.60 14.60 11.31
N ILE A 795 -7.39 15.07 11.69
CA ILE A 795 -6.73 14.70 12.94
C ILE A 795 -7.55 15.16 14.15
N ASP A 796 -8.05 16.40 14.11
CA ASP A 796 -8.87 16.98 15.17
C ASP A 796 -10.25 16.33 15.29
N ALA A 797 -10.79 15.83 14.18
CA ALA A 797 -11.97 14.97 14.15
C ALA A 797 -11.72 13.56 14.71
N GLY A 798 -10.48 13.24 15.12
CA GLY A 798 -10.12 11.96 15.72
C GLY A 798 -9.97 10.83 14.70
N ALA A 799 -9.69 11.13 13.44
CA ALA A 799 -9.53 10.12 12.40
C ALA A 799 -8.35 9.19 12.68
N GLY A 800 -8.57 7.87 12.59
CA GLY A 800 -7.53 6.85 12.76
C GLY A 800 -6.68 6.60 11.50
N ALA A 801 -7.17 7.09 10.36
CA ALA A 801 -6.55 7.10 9.03
C ALA A 801 -7.12 8.31 8.27
N THR A 802 -6.62 8.61 7.08
CA THR A 802 -7.17 9.70 6.26
C THR A 802 -8.62 9.40 5.84
N MET A 803 -9.42 10.45 5.69
CA MET A 803 -10.85 10.38 5.37
C MET A 803 -11.11 10.41 3.85
N GLU A 804 -12.29 9.95 3.42
CA GLU A 804 -12.74 10.03 2.03
C GLU A 804 -12.98 11.47 1.59
N ALA A 805 -13.64 12.27 2.41
CA ALA A 805 -13.79 13.71 2.22
C ALA A 805 -13.11 14.50 3.34
N TRP A 806 -13.00 15.81 3.16
CA TRP A 806 -12.40 16.70 4.16
C TRP A 806 -13.11 16.65 5.52
N SER A 807 -14.45 16.61 5.51
CA SER A 807 -15.29 16.61 6.71
C SER A 807 -16.57 15.79 6.50
N HIS A 808 -17.25 15.48 7.60
CA HIS A 808 -18.57 14.85 7.56
C HIS A 808 -19.64 15.83 7.01
N GLU A 809 -19.48 17.13 7.22
CA GLU A 809 -20.40 18.18 6.75
C GLU A 809 -20.38 18.31 5.22
N LEU A 810 -19.22 18.12 4.59
CA LEU A 810 -19.08 18.14 3.12
C LEU A 810 -19.57 16.84 2.48
N LYS A 811 -19.50 15.73 3.22
CA LYS A 811 -19.97 14.41 2.80
C LYS A 811 -20.30 13.54 4.01
N SER A 812 -21.58 13.48 4.38
CA SER A 812 -22.02 12.78 5.60
C SER A 812 -21.83 11.28 5.59
N ASN A 813 -21.66 10.66 4.42
CA ASN A 813 -21.35 9.25 4.29
C ASN A 813 -19.85 8.98 4.05
N THR A 814 -18.98 9.91 4.47
CA THR A 814 -17.52 9.79 4.37
C THR A 814 -17.00 8.61 5.20
N THR A 815 -16.03 7.86 4.66
CA THR A 815 -15.26 6.88 5.44
C THR A 815 -14.07 7.55 6.11
N TYR A 816 -13.61 7.01 7.24
CA TYR A 816 -12.40 7.45 7.96
C TYR A 816 -11.21 6.49 7.70
N SER A 817 -11.18 5.92 6.50
CA SER A 817 -10.25 4.87 6.08
C SER A 817 -10.01 4.87 4.57
N HIS A 818 -9.66 6.04 4.02
CA HIS A 818 -9.51 6.24 2.58
C HIS A 818 -8.08 6.64 2.19
N PRO A 819 -7.27 5.72 1.62
CA PRO A 819 -5.86 5.97 1.30
C PRO A 819 -5.59 7.06 0.26
N TRP A 820 -6.56 7.42 -0.58
CA TRP A 820 -6.38 8.44 -1.62
C TRP A 820 -5.96 9.82 -1.08
N ALA A 821 -6.24 10.06 0.20
CA ALA A 821 -5.98 11.31 0.90
C ALA A 821 -4.57 11.34 1.52
N ALA A 822 -3.79 10.27 1.36
CA ALA A 822 -2.44 10.15 1.90
C ALA A 822 -1.37 10.85 1.04
N SER A 823 -1.74 11.77 0.15
CA SER A 823 -0.79 12.44 -0.76
C SER A 823 0.37 13.18 -0.08
N PRO A 824 0.25 13.77 1.14
CA PRO A 824 1.40 14.31 1.86
C PRO A 824 2.54 13.30 2.10
N ALA A 825 2.25 11.99 2.15
CA ALA A 825 3.28 10.95 2.31
C ALA A 825 4.33 10.98 1.19
N PHE A 826 3.91 11.26 -0.04
CA PHE A 826 4.83 11.36 -1.19
C PHE A 826 5.17 12.81 -1.54
N LEU A 827 4.27 13.78 -1.31
CA LEU A 827 4.51 15.17 -1.68
C LEU A 827 5.64 15.81 -0.87
N LEU A 828 5.69 15.56 0.45
CA LEU A 828 6.71 16.17 1.31
C LEU A 828 8.13 15.65 1.00
N PRO A 829 8.39 14.32 0.93
CA PRO A 829 9.72 13.84 0.54
C PRO A 829 10.09 14.21 -0.90
N ARG A 830 9.14 14.07 -1.84
CA ARG A 830 9.44 14.26 -3.27
C ARG A 830 9.64 15.71 -3.63
N TYR A 831 8.82 16.63 -3.13
CA TYR A 831 8.82 18.02 -3.60
C TYR A 831 9.31 19.04 -2.56
N MET A 832 8.97 18.89 -1.28
CA MET A 832 9.44 19.84 -0.26
C MET A 832 10.91 19.61 0.09
N VAL A 833 11.27 18.37 0.46
CA VAL A 833 12.67 17.96 0.63
C VAL A 833 13.36 17.82 -0.73
N GLY A 834 12.60 17.45 -1.77
CA GLY A 834 13.02 17.57 -3.16
C GLY A 834 13.73 16.35 -3.73
N VAL A 835 13.48 15.14 -3.21
CA VAL A 835 14.10 13.90 -3.70
C VAL A 835 13.36 13.39 -4.95
N HIS A 836 13.99 13.53 -6.11
CA HIS A 836 13.40 13.14 -7.40
C HIS A 836 14.31 12.18 -8.17
N PRO A 837 13.76 11.13 -8.80
CA PRO A 837 14.52 10.35 -9.77
C PRO A 837 14.81 11.22 -11.01
N LEU A 838 16.04 11.11 -11.53
CA LEU A 838 16.44 11.63 -12.85
C LEU A 838 16.44 10.49 -13.88
N GLU A 839 16.80 9.29 -13.45
CA GLU A 839 16.64 8.05 -14.21
C GLU A 839 15.79 7.05 -13.42
N PRO A 840 15.08 6.13 -14.11
CA PRO A 840 14.25 5.10 -13.49
C PRO A 840 15.03 4.27 -12.44
N GLY A 841 14.38 3.92 -11.34
CA GLY A 841 15.01 3.15 -10.26
C GLY A 841 15.93 3.97 -9.34
N PHE A 842 15.93 5.30 -9.48
CA PHE A 842 16.86 6.21 -8.80
C PHE A 842 18.35 5.89 -9.07
N SER A 843 18.66 5.26 -10.22
CA SER A 843 20.06 5.05 -10.62
C SER A 843 20.81 6.39 -10.69
N GLU A 844 20.10 7.43 -11.15
CA GLU A 844 20.45 8.83 -10.96
C GLU A 844 19.26 9.56 -10.32
N PHE A 845 19.51 10.42 -9.34
CA PHE A 845 18.48 11.22 -8.69
C PHE A 845 18.98 12.62 -8.37
N VAL A 846 18.07 13.49 -7.94
CA VAL A 846 18.38 14.86 -7.53
C VAL A 846 17.72 15.18 -6.20
N VAL A 847 18.40 15.98 -5.39
CA VAL A 847 17.85 16.62 -4.20
C VAL A 847 17.74 18.12 -4.46
N ALA A 848 16.51 18.63 -4.50
CA ALA A 848 16.22 20.02 -4.83
C ALA A 848 15.17 20.60 -3.87
N PRO A 849 15.58 21.04 -2.67
CA PRO A 849 14.66 21.50 -1.66
C PRO A 849 13.83 22.71 -2.11
N GLN A 850 12.55 22.71 -1.75
CA GLN A 850 11.64 23.86 -1.83
C GLN A 850 11.20 24.24 -0.41
N PRO A 851 12.07 24.88 0.39
CA PRO A 851 11.88 25.02 1.83
C PRO A 851 10.65 25.88 2.19
N GLY A 852 10.36 26.90 1.39
CA GLY A 852 9.33 27.88 1.71
C GLY A 852 9.54 28.45 3.12
N SER A 853 8.49 28.50 3.94
CA SER A 853 8.56 28.94 5.33
C SER A 853 9.11 27.90 6.33
N ILE A 854 9.40 26.68 5.87
CA ILE A 854 9.89 25.59 6.72
C ILE A 854 11.41 25.66 6.75
N SER A 855 11.99 26.00 7.90
CA SER A 855 13.43 26.23 8.02
C SER A 855 14.26 24.96 8.18
N GLU A 856 13.65 23.84 8.56
CA GLU A 856 14.36 22.55 8.68
C GLU A 856 13.41 21.39 8.37
N ALA A 857 13.84 20.48 7.48
CA ALA A 857 13.12 19.24 7.20
C ALA A 857 14.06 18.14 6.70
N SER A 858 13.67 16.89 6.91
CA SER A 858 14.37 15.71 6.39
C SER A 858 13.39 14.62 5.97
N ALA A 859 13.81 13.78 5.03
CA ALA A 859 13.07 12.61 4.58
C ALA A 859 13.99 11.41 4.33
N LYS A 860 13.44 10.22 4.52
CA LYS A 860 14.06 8.94 4.16
C LYS A 860 13.19 8.29 3.09
N VAL A 861 13.75 8.11 1.89
CA VAL A 861 13.07 7.55 0.72
C VAL A 861 13.63 6.15 0.43
N PRO A 862 12.87 5.08 0.74
CA PRO A 862 13.28 3.72 0.41
C PRO A 862 13.25 3.49 -1.12
N ILE A 863 14.32 2.90 -1.62
CA ILE A 863 14.47 2.43 -3.01
C ILE A 863 15.07 1.02 -3.00
N GLU A 864 15.10 0.33 -4.13
CA GLU A 864 15.65 -1.03 -4.19
C GLU A 864 17.14 -1.09 -3.79
N SER A 865 17.93 -0.08 -4.16
CA SER A 865 19.36 0.00 -3.84
C SER A 865 19.66 0.42 -2.40
N GLY A 866 18.66 0.78 -1.59
CA GLY A 866 18.86 1.25 -0.21
C GLY A 866 17.89 2.35 0.21
N VAL A 867 18.30 3.20 1.16
CA VAL A 867 17.49 4.35 1.61
C VAL A 867 18.25 5.62 1.28
N ILE A 868 17.63 6.50 0.49
CA ILE A 868 18.11 7.87 0.31
C ILE A 868 17.69 8.64 1.55
N GLU A 869 18.63 9.28 2.24
CA GLU A 869 18.32 10.20 3.33
C GLU A 869 18.69 11.60 2.87
N ALA A 870 17.74 12.53 2.90
CA ALA A 870 17.97 13.91 2.48
C ALA A 870 17.37 14.86 3.52
N GLY A 871 18.06 15.95 3.82
CA GLY A 871 17.54 16.97 4.71
C GLY A 871 18.17 18.33 4.43
N TYR A 872 17.52 19.37 4.91
CA TYR A 872 18.03 20.72 4.80
C TYR A 872 17.78 21.53 6.07
N LYS A 873 18.62 22.55 6.27
CA LYS A 873 18.45 23.60 7.26
C LYS A 873 18.74 24.95 6.62
N VAL A 874 17.73 25.80 6.55
CA VAL A 874 17.88 27.20 6.11
C VAL A 874 18.68 27.96 7.17
N LEU A 875 19.68 28.72 6.73
CA LEU A 875 20.52 29.56 7.57
C LEU A 875 20.02 31.01 7.44
N GLY A 876 19.98 31.75 8.55
CA GLY A 876 19.49 33.12 8.60
C GLY A 876 17.97 33.21 8.85
N ASP A 877 17.43 34.42 8.65
CA ASP A 877 16.06 34.77 9.04
C ASP A 877 15.16 35.11 7.84
N THR A 878 15.70 35.13 6.62
CA THR A 878 14.91 35.36 5.41
C THR A 878 13.97 34.19 5.16
N VAL A 879 12.67 34.48 5.14
CA VAL A 879 11.62 33.55 4.74
C VAL A 879 11.33 33.74 3.25
N PRO A 880 11.56 32.71 2.40
CA PRO A 880 11.15 32.70 1.01
C PRO A 880 9.67 33.03 0.82
N THR A 881 9.35 33.83 -0.20
CA THR A 881 7.97 34.11 -0.64
C THR A 881 7.67 33.45 -1.98
N ALA A 882 6.42 33.50 -2.44
CA ALA A 882 6.05 32.97 -3.74
C ALA A 882 6.79 33.69 -4.90
N GLU A 883 7.11 34.97 -4.72
CA GLU A 883 7.78 35.82 -5.70
C GLU A 883 9.31 35.78 -5.60
N ASP A 884 9.86 35.49 -4.42
CA ASP A 884 11.30 35.44 -4.16
C ASP A 884 11.67 34.21 -3.32
N GLN A 885 12.25 33.21 -3.99
CA GLN A 885 12.70 31.95 -3.37
C GLN A 885 14.09 32.04 -2.72
N THR A 886 14.67 33.24 -2.63
CA THR A 886 16.04 33.41 -2.13
C THR A 886 16.11 33.22 -0.60
N VAL A 887 17.08 32.43 -0.15
CA VAL A 887 17.42 32.24 1.27
C VAL A 887 18.72 32.98 1.64
N ASP A 888 18.99 33.23 2.93
CA ASP A 888 20.27 33.84 3.31
C ASP A 888 21.44 32.85 3.11
N GLY A 889 21.23 31.60 3.52
CA GLY A 889 22.10 30.45 3.25
C GLY A 889 21.35 29.13 3.51
N ILE A 890 21.97 28.00 3.20
CA ILE A 890 21.37 26.68 3.43
C ILE A 890 22.43 25.60 3.65
N GLU A 891 22.16 24.70 4.58
CA GLU A 891 22.87 23.43 4.75
C GLU A 891 21.98 22.30 4.22
N ILE A 892 22.52 21.41 3.37
CA ILE A 892 21.85 20.21 2.86
C ILE A 892 22.67 19.00 3.30
N THR A 893 22.01 18.01 3.88
CA THR A 893 22.58 16.71 4.24
C THR A 893 22.02 15.64 3.31
N LEU A 894 22.89 14.73 2.85
CA LEU A 894 22.51 13.69 1.89
C LEU A 894 23.24 12.38 2.14
N VAL A 895 22.51 11.27 2.14
CA VAL A 895 23.03 9.91 2.08
C VAL A 895 22.67 9.32 0.71
N VAL A 896 23.68 9.05 -0.10
CA VAL A 896 23.57 8.44 -1.43
C VAL A 896 23.83 6.93 -1.31
N PRO A 897 22.86 6.06 -1.60
CA PRO A 897 23.04 4.60 -1.59
C PRO A 897 24.11 4.11 -2.59
N ILE A 898 24.70 2.94 -2.31
CA ILE A 898 25.60 2.28 -3.27
C ILE A 898 24.81 1.89 -4.52
N GLY A 899 25.38 2.16 -5.70
CA GLY A 899 24.74 1.87 -6.99
C GLY A 899 23.91 3.01 -7.55
N THR A 900 23.88 4.17 -6.87
CA THR A 900 23.21 5.37 -7.36
C THR A 900 24.15 6.59 -7.36
N THR A 901 23.76 7.62 -8.10
CA THR A 901 24.42 8.93 -8.06
C THR A 901 23.40 10.05 -7.88
N ALA A 902 23.82 11.15 -7.27
CA ALA A 902 22.95 12.26 -6.95
C ALA A 902 23.44 13.58 -7.54
N ASP A 903 22.50 14.40 -7.97
CA ASP A 903 22.68 15.83 -8.11
C ASP A 903 22.08 16.57 -6.92
N VAL A 904 22.60 17.75 -6.62
CA VAL A 904 22.02 18.63 -5.60
C VAL A 904 21.77 20.00 -6.19
N ILE A 905 20.54 20.50 -6.05
CA ILE A 905 20.16 21.86 -6.42
C ILE A 905 20.08 22.70 -5.15
N VAL A 906 20.98 23.66 -5.07
CA VAL A 906 21.00 24.68 -4.02
C VAL A 906 20.09 25.84 -4.47
N PRO A 907 19.07 26.22 -3.68
CA PRO A 907 18.22 27.37 -3.99
C PRO A 907 19.04 28.66 -4.08
N PRO A 908 18.51 29.74 -4.70
CA PRO A 908 19.19 31.02 -4.76
C PRO A 908 19.54 31.50 -3.35
N THR A 909 20.76 31.99 -3.17
CA THR A 909 21.24 32.52 -1.88
C THR A 909 21.54 34.01 -1.99
N LYS A 910 21.20 34.79 -0.95
CA LYS A 910 21.63 36.21 -0.85
C LYS A 910 23.13 36.30 -0.60
N SER A 911 23.66 35.32 0.12
CA SER A 911 25.08 35.05 0.30
C SER A 911 25.74 34.85 -1.07
N GLY A 912 26.70 35.70 -1.41
CA GLY A 912 27.66 35.46 -2.49
C GLY A 912 28.78 34.48 -2.10
N ALA A 913 28.62 33.76 -0.99
CA ALA A 913 29.61 32.80 -0.53
C ALA A 913 29.75 31.62 -1.51
N PRO A 914 30.95 31.03 -1.58
CA PRO A 914 31.16 29.80 -2.32
C PRO A 914 30.34 28.66 -1.72
N ILE A 915 29.88 27.74 -2.56
CA ILE A 915 29.28 26.49 -2.11
C ILE A 915 30.40 25.55 -1.65
N VAL A 916 30.25 24.98 -0.46
CA VAL A 916 31.19 24.06 0.17
C VAL A 916 30.54 22.67 0.22
N LEU A 917 31.17 21.68 -0.41
CA LEU A 917 30.81 20.26 -0.33
C LEU A 917 31.84 19.55 0.53
N ASP A 918 31.41 18.90 1.62
CA ASP A 918 32.26 18.13 2.52
C ASP A 918 33.49 18.91 3.03
N GLY A 919 33.30 20.21 3.28
CA GLY A 919 34.35 21.12 3.75
C GLY A 919 35.25 21.71 2.65
N VAL A 920 34.98 21.42 1.37
CA VAL A 920 35.76 21.90 0.22
C VAL A 920 34.92 22.78 -0.71
N GLU A 921 35.42 23.97 -1.03
CA GLU A 921 34.81 24.85 -2.04
C GLU A 921 34.67 24.13 -3.38
N THR A 922 33.47 24.14 -3.94
CA THR A 922 33.06 23.30 -5.06
C THR A 922 32.58 24.11 -6.25
N VAL A 923 32.96 23.67 -7.45
CA VAL A 923 32.49 24.26 -8.70
C VAL A 923 31.04 23.85 -8.94
N VAL A 924 30.20 24.83 -9.24
CA VAL A 924 28.76 24.67 -9.44
C VAL A 924 28.32 25.22 -10.78
N ALA A 925 27.31 24.60 -11.38
CA ALA A 925 26.67 25.08 -12.61
C ALA A 925 25.39 25.86 -12.29
N ASP A 926 24.91 26.67 -13.25
CA ASP A 926 23.56 27.23 -13.17
C ASP A 926 22.54 26.09 -13.35
N ALA A 927 21.67 25.89 -12.36
CA ALA A 927 20.71 24.80 -12.30
C ALA A 927 19.67 24.84 -13.44
N ARG A 928 19.48 25.98 -14.08
CA ARG A 928 18.57 26.11 -15.24
C ARG A 928 19.08 25.37 -16.49
N TYR A 929 20.35 24.96 -16.52
CA TYR A 929 20.95 24.29 -17.68
C TYR A 929 21.40 22.86 -17.36
N GLY A 930 21.11 21.94 -18.30
CA GLY A 930 21.77 20.62 -18.37
C GLY A 930 21.25 19.53 -17.43
N ILE A 931 20.11 19.70 -16.76
CA ILE A 931 19.45 18.60 -16.04
C ILE A 931 18.73 17.71 -17.07
N PRO A 932 18.94 16.38 -17.07
CA PRO A 932 18.26 15.48 -17.99
C PRO A 932 16.74 15.70 -17.95
N SER A 933 16.14 15.92 -19.12
CA SER A 933 14.71 16.24 -19.26
C SER A 933 13.79 15.02 -19.20
N THR A 934 14.28 13.87 -18.72
CA THR A 934 13.60 12.57 -18.78
C THR A 934 12.44 12.50 -17.77
N ILE A 935 12.56 13.20 -16.64
CA ILE A 935 11.52 13.30 -15.61
C ILE A 935 11.23 14.79 -15.38
N PRO A 936 10.00 15.28 -15.64
CA PRO A 936 9.71 16.71 -15.53
C PRO A 936 9.80 17.17 -14.08
N GLN A 937 10.91 17.81 -13.72
CA GLN A 937 11.00 18.66 -12.54
C GLN A 937 10.63 20.10 -12.91
N GLY A 938 10.12 20.84 -11.93
CA GLY A 938 9.73 22.25 -12.10
C GLY A 938 10.88 23.13 -12.58
N ALA A 939 10.55 24.31 -13.11
CA ALA A 939 11.55 25.30 -13.47
C ALA A 939 12.28 25.78 -12.20
N TYR A 940 13.61 25.63 -12.15
CA TYR A 940 14.39 26.17 -11.03
C TYR A 940 14.47 27.69 -11.12
N PRO A 941 14.38 28.39 -9.98
CA PRO A 941 14.46 29.84 -9.95
C PRO A 941 15.83 30.33 -10.45
N GLU A 942 15.84 31.53 -11.00
CA GLU A 942 17.09 32.19 -11.38
C GLU A 942 18.01 32.33 -10.16
N GLY A 943 19.29 31.99 -10.33
CA GLY A 943 20.28 31.98 -9.26
C GLY A 943 20.43 30.65 -8.51
N ALA A 944 19.60 29.64 -8.81
CA ALA A 944 19.80 28.29 -8.29
C ALA A 944 21.09 27.65 -8.86
N ARG A 945 21.84 26.95 -8.01
CA ARG A 945 23.16 26.37 -8.33
C ARG A 945 23.11 24.85 -8.23
N ARG A 946 23.76 24.14 -9.15
CA ARG A 946 23.78 22.66 -9.24
C ARG A 946 25.17 22.12 -8.93
N ILE A 947 25.21 21.10 -8.08
CA ILE A 947 26.34 20.19 -7.91
C ILE A 947 25.97 18.89 -8.61
N HIS A 948 26.87 18.36 -9.45
CA HIS A 948 26.61 17.20 -10.29
C HIS A 948 27.38 15.97 -9.84
N GLY A 949 26.73 14.80 -9.85
CA GLY A 949 27.41 13.50 -9.82
C GLY A 949 28.02 13.10 -8.48
N LEU A 950 27.36 13.44 -7.37
CA LEU A 950 27.73 12.93 -6.06
C LEU A 950 27.58 11.40 -6.06
N THR A 951 28.64 10.70 -5.68
CA THR A 951 28.68 9.23 -5.61
C THR A 951 28.12 8.71 -4.30
N ALA A 952 28.01 7.38 -4.16
CA ALA A 952 27.59 6.75 -2.91
C ALA A 952 28.41 7.21 -1.69
N GLY A 953 27.73 7.66 -0.64
CA GLY A 953 28.38 8.29 0.51
C GLY A 953 27.45 9.15 1.34
N ARG A 954 28.03 9.81 2.35
CA ARG A 954 27.37 10.85 3.14
C ARG A 954 27.98 12.19 2.80
N HIS A 955 27.14 13.16 2.47
CA HIS A 955 27.55 14.46 1.98
C HIS A 955 26.88 15.57 2.79
N VAL A 956 27.63 16.65 3.01
CA VAL A 956 27.15 17.90 3.59
C VAL A 956 27.49 19.04 2.63
N ILE A 957 26.46 19.78 2.23
CA ILE A 957 26.57 20.94 1.34
C ILE A 957 26.20 22.18 2.14
N GLN A 958 27.04 23.22 2.12
CA GLN A 958 26.78 24.52 2.76
C GLN A 958 26.91 25.65 1.73
N ALA A 959 25.97 26.59 1.73
CA ALA A 959 25.88 27.69 0.77
C ALA A 959 25.46 29.02 1.39
#